data_AF-A0A238URM5-F1
#
_entry.id   AF-A0A238URM5-F1
#
_cell.length_a   1.000
_cell.length_b   1.000
_cell.length_c   1.000
_cell.angle_alpha   90.00
_cell.angle_beta   90.00
_cell.angle_gamma   90.00
#
_symmetry.space_group_name_H-M   'P 1'
#
loop_
_entity.id
_entity.type
_entity.pdbx_description
1 polymer ?
#
loop_
_entity_poly.entity_id
_entity_poly.type
_entity_poly.pdbx_seq_one_letter_code
_entity_poly.pdbx_strand_id
1 'polypeptide(L)'
;MIEAPWMHRPRPHLGSPVDAVLHGAPTTLAELRALRMQLRTVLADGGRPPGARDDDLDRLLLVFEELVSNALRHGRGPVRVAVSDAGSGWLVEVSDAAGNSPPVLALDRDAALGGLGLHLIAKLSGAHGWTAEDDGRKVVWARVDVTEEAARSRNSIGAAAGPTSPPAQPTAVGASGRTAAGTAARARPTGSRRESAGPDRAVAAGKGRLRGLRTAPGRVSVIVTAVVLVITVVLAWLASAVNANNKQRLLAQQVDQAATLLATQVAVIQTQMLDAGQVADATNGSPEPFTRFAAATAIWPGMSFSLWRVNGDQVEQVALHGPDPQAPEEDRDTFLAGLEPTGQLAVAGIVQRPEPRLAYALMPAEQTGDLVVYAEVPLDRQVSVEAGDAFGGLDMAVFLGRGTDADQLVQATAPLPIRGDTVTTRVPFGDTTFTVVAASRIGLTGPLSATLPWIVLGVGGVLAVAGGMTAGSLARRRTTAERLAADNEQLYRQQRGIAGTLQHALLPEVASVDGIEVAARYVAGVDELEVGGDWYDVIPGPSGRSVFVVGDVSGQGLAAATTMAALRFAVRAYVAQGDDVATVLTKLRGLLDVSVDHQFATVLLGELDPVAGLVRVVSAGHFGPLLMTGGRAEFLDCAVAPPVGVATPAPPAVAEARVSGPTTLLAFTDGAVERRGEVIDAGLERLRSTAAAANAQPLPTVLDHLMQMPDVDGGRDDTVILGLRWTS
;
A
#
# COMPACT_ATOMS: atom_id res chain seq x y z
N MET A 1 63.47 26.19 -4.42
CA MET A 1 63.27 24.76 -4.09
C MET A 1 61.78 24.56 -3.89
N ILE A 2 61.15 23.83 -4.81
CA ILE A 2 59.73 23.50 -4.74
C ILE A 2 59.61 22.33 -3.76
N GLU A 3 58.85 22.48 -2.68
CA GLU A 3 58.58 21.41 -1.73
C GLU A 3 57.89 20.23 -2.47
N ALA A 4 58.43 19.02 -2.35
CA ALA A 4 57.81 17.83 -2.93
C ALA A 4 56.43 17.61 -2.30
N PRO A 5 55.36 17.31 -3.07
CA PRO A 5 53.97 17.34 -2.57
C PRO A 5 53.70 16.36 -1.42
N TRP A 6 54.49 15.29 -1.29
CA TRP A 6 54.34 14.27 -0.25
C TRP A 6 55.62 14.16 0.59
N MET A 7 55.72 15.02 1.59
CA MET A 7 56.85 15.04 2.50
C MET A 7 56.81 13.88 3.51
N HIS A 8 57.99 13.43 3.91
CA HIS A 8 58.13 12.54 5.06
C HIS A 8 57.74 13.31 6.32
N ARG A 9 56.57 13.01 6.88
CA ARG A 9 55.99 13.71 8.05
C ARG A 9 55.43 12.69 9.03
N PRO A 10 55.68 12.87 10.35
CA PRO A 10 55.10 11.99 11.35
C PRO A 10 53.57 12.10 11.31
N ARG A 11 52.89 10.97 11.56
CA ARG A 11 51.43 10.94 11.66
C ARG A 11 50.93 11.91 12.75
N PRO A 12 49.81 12.61 12.55
CA PRO A 12 49.21 13.42 13.60
C PRO A 12 48.86 12.57 14.82
N HIS A 13 49.21 13.02 16.03
CA HIS A 13 48.78 12.34 17.26
C HIS A 13 47.30 12.60 17.52
N LEU A 14 46.47 11.62 17.21
CA LEU A 14 45.09 11.54 17.69
C LEU A 14 45.14 11.10 19.18
N GLY A 15 44.80 11.98 20.12
CA GLY A 15 44.87 11.65 21.55
C GLY A 15 43.85 10.59 21.98
N SER A 16 44.25 9.65 22.86
CA SER A 16 43.52 8.43 23.32
C SER A 16 42.97 7.54 22.18
N PRO A 17 42.74 6.23 22.37
CA PRO A 17 42.44 5.33 21.24
C PRO A 17 41.09 5.73 20.61
N VAL A 18 41.18 6.37 19.45
CA VAL A 18 40.04 6.76 18.63
C VAL A 18 39.51 5.50 17.96
N ASP A 19 38.24 5.19 18.16
CA ASP A 19 37.57 4.11 17.43
C ASP A 19 37.66 4.40 15.93
N ALA A 20 38.35 3.53 15.20
CA ALA A 20 38.39 3.66 13.75
C ALA A 20 36.97 3.46 13.20
N VAL A 21 36.52 4.43 12.41
CA VAL A 21 35.27 4.40 11.66
C VAL A 21 35.29 3.24 10.66
N LEU A 22 36.46 2.90 10.12
CA LEU A 22 36.66 1.77 9.22
C LEU A 22 38.07 1.19 9.34
N HIS A 23 38.17 -0.14 9.28
CA HIS A 23 39.39 -0.86 8.97
C HIS A 23 39.19 -1.81 7.79
N GLY A 24 40.23 -1.96 6.96
CA GLY A 24 40.22 -2.90 5.83
C GLY A 24 41.61 -3.35 5.44
N ALA A 25 41.69 -4.47 4.71
CA ALA A 25 42.93 -4.98 4.14
C ALA A 25 42.69 -5.42 2.68
N PRO A 26 42.42 -4.47 1.77
CA PRO A 26 42.10 -4.80 0.38
C PRO A 26 43.32 -5.38 -0.33
N THR A 27 43.07 -6.36 -1.19
CA THR A 27 44.04 -6.97 -2.10
C THR A 27 43.72 -6.66 -3.56
N THR A 28 42.49 -6.21 -3.85
CA THR A 28 42.02 -5.86 -5.20
C THR A 28 41.27 -4.53 -5.22
N LEU A 29 41.14 -3.91 -6.40
CA LEU A 29 40.33 -2.70 -6.59
C LEU A 29 38.82 -2.97 -6.38
N ALA A 30 38.35 -4.20 -6.56
CA ALA A 30 36.97 -4.57 -6.25
C ALA A 30 36.70 -4.52 -4.74
N GLU A 31 37.65 -4.99 -3.93
CA GLU A 31 37.56 -4.90 -2.46
C GLU A 31 37.66 -3.45 -1.97
N LEU A 32 38.42 -2.59 -2.66
CA LEU A 32 38.40 -1.14 -2.41
C LEU A 32 36.99 -0.55 -2.58
N ARG A 33 36.28 -0.89 -3.66
CA ARG A 33 34.89 -0.43 -3.87
C ARG A 33 33.95 -0.89 -2.77
N ALA A 34 34.09 -2.14 -2.31
CA ALA A 34 33.31 -2.66 -1.19
C ALA A 34 33.58 -1.88 0.11
N LEU A 35 34.85 -1.59 0.42
CA LEU A 35 35.23 -0.78 1.57
C LEU A 35 34.75 0.67 1.47
N ARG A 36 34.75 1.27 0.27
CA ARG A 36 34.19 2.61 0.04
C ARG A 36 32.68 2.65 0.32
N MET A 37 31.93 1.66 -0.15
CA MET A 37 30.49 1.56 0.13
C MET A 37 30.24 1.38 1.63
N GLN A 38 31.02 0.52 2.29
CA GLN A 38 30.93 0.32 3.73
C GLN A 38 31.24 1.62 4.50
N LEU A 39 32.27 2.37 4.12
CA LEU A 39 32.60 3.67 4.71
C LEU A 39 31.43 4.65 4.58
N ARG A 40 30.83 4.75 3.39
CA ARG A 40 29.66 5.63 3.14
C ARG A 40 28.46 5.23 4.00
N THR A 41 28.20 3.94 4.18
CA THR A 41 27.11 3.43 5.04
C THR A 41 27.36 3.76 6.51
N VAL A 42 28.56 3.49 7.04
CA VAL A 42 28.91 3.81 8.44
C VAL A 42 28.77 5.32 8.71
N LEU A 43 29.18 6.14 7.76
CA LEU A 43 29.05 7.59 7.85
C LEU A 43 27.58 8.06 7.66
N ALA A 44 26.69 7.28 7.04
CA ALA A 44 25.26 7.61 7.01
C ALA A 44 24.56 7.30 8.35
N ASP A 45 24.98 6.25 9.05
CA ASP A 45 24.32 5.70 10.24
C ASP A 45 24.84 6.26 11.58
N GLY A 46 25.56 7.39 11.56
CA GLY A 46 25.96 8.13 12.77
C GLY A 46 27.47 8.25 13.01
N GLY A 47 28.33 7.78 12.09
CA GLY A 47 29.79 7.94 12.18
C GLY A 47 30.35 9.32 11.80
N ARG A 48 29.51 10.36 11.68
CA ARG A 48 29.94 11.71 11.26
C ARG A 48 30.33 12.57 12.45
N PRO A 49 31.42 13.35 12.38
CA PRO A 49 31.69 14.44 13.29
C PRO A 49 30.53 15.47 13.25
N PRO A 50 30.17 16.09 14.38
CA PRO A 50 29.11 17.08 14.43
C PRO A 50 29.37 18.25 13.46
N GLY A 51 28.44 18.48 12.52
CA GLY A 51 28.53 19.60 11.56
C GLY A 51 29.05 19.24 10.16
N ALA A 52 29.46 18.00 9.92
CA ALA A 52 29.90 17.53 8.61
C ALA A 52 28.76 17.52 7.56
N ARG A 53 29.02 18.11 6.40
CA ARG A 53 28.11 18.15 5.24
C ARG A 53 28.38 16.99 4.29
N ASP A 54 27.48 16.78 3.33
CA ASP A 54 27.66 15.75 2.30
C ASP A 54 28.89 16.04 1.41
N ASP A 55 29.23 17.31 1.16
CA ASP A 55 30.44 17.69 0.43
C ASP A 55 31.73 17.28 1.17
N ASP A 56 31.75 17.35 2.51
CA ASP A 56 32.90 16.91 3.31
C ASP A 56 33.07 15.38 3.24
N LEU A 57 31.95 14.64 3.11
CA LEU A 57 31.93 13.20 2.92
C LEU A 57 32.47 12.80 1.55
N ASP A 58 32.07 13.48 0.49
CA ASP A 58 32.56 13.18 -0.86
C ASP A 58 34.07 13.46 -0.98
N ARG A 59 34.58 14.51 -0.31
CA ARG A 59 36.04 14.74 -0.16
C ARG A 59 36.74 13.59 0.58
N LEU A 60 36.18 13.12 1.68
CA LEU A 60 36.74 11.97 2.42
C LEU A 60 36.78 10.71 1.55
N LEU A 61 35.71 10.41 0.83
CA LEU A 61 35.61 9.23 -0.02
C LEU A 61 36.62 9.28 -1.17
N LEU A 62 36.85 10.47 -1.74
CA LEU A 62 37.87 10.71 -2.76
C LEU A 62 39.28 10.48 -2.19
N VAL A 63 39.61 11.07 -1.04
CA VAL A 63 40.91 10.87 -0.38
C VAL A 63 41.15 9.38 -0.06
N PHE A 64 40.13 8.71 0.47
CA PHE A 64 40.17 7.28 0.76
C PHE A 64 40.47 6.45 -0.50
N GLU A 65 39.75 6.71 -1.60
CA GLU A 65 39.90 5.95 -2.83
C GLU A 65 41.29 6.14 -3.46
N GLU A 66 41.77 7.38 -3.53
CA GLU A 66 43.05 7.69 -4.15
C GLU A 66 44.25 7.13 -3.36
N LEU A 67 44.23 7.23 -2.02
CA LEU A 67 45.31 6.67 -1.20
C LEU A 67 45.37 5.14 -1.27
N VAL A 68 44.21 4.47 -1.21
CA VAL A 68 44.16 3.00 -1.24
C VAL A 68 44.46 2.47 -2.66
N SER A 69 43.94 3.12 -3.70
CA SER A 69 44.26 2.81 -5.10
C SER A 69 45.77 2.93 -5.35
N ASN A 70 46.41 3.99 -4.86
CA ASN A 70 47.86 4.17 -4.96
C ASN A 70 48.63 3.05 -4.25
N ALA A 71 48.23 2.65 -3.04
CA ALA A 71 48.88 1.54 -2.32
C ALA A 71 48.69 0.19 -3.03
N LEU A 72 47.52 -0.07 -3.61
CA LEU A 72 47.25 -1.31 -4.36
C LEU A 72 48.02 -1.37 -5.68
N ARG A 73 48.22 -0.24 -6.36
CA ARG A 73 48.90 -0.16 -7.66
C ARG A 73 50.42 -0.08 -7.55
N HIS A 74 50.92 0.64 -6.55
CA HIS A 74 52.32 1.01 -6.46
C HIS A 74 53.00 0.57 -5.15
N GLY A 75 52.24 0.14 -4.16
CA GLY A 75 52.76 -0.39 -2.90
C GLY A 75 53.08 -1.88 -2.97
N ARG A 76 53.40 -2.48 -1.81
CA ARG A 76 53.55 -3.94 -1.67
C ARG A 76 52.53 -4.48 -0.68
N GLY A 77 51.89 -5.59 -1.03
CA GLY A 77 51.00 -6.29 -0.13
C GLY A 77 51.72 -6.77 1.14
N PRO A 78 51.02 -6.88 2.29
CA PRO A 78 49.60 -6.58 2.47
C PRO A 78 49.33 -5.07 2.67
N VAL A 79 48.31 -4.56 1.96
CA VAL A 79 47.77 -3.20 2.16
C VAL A 79 46.78 -3.22 3.32
N ARG A 80 46.85 -2.23 4.20
CA ARG A 80 45.91 -2.00 5.30
C ARG A 80 45.42 -0.57 5.25
N VAL A 81 44.14 -0.35 5.51
CA VAL A 81 43.54 0.98 5.58
C VAL A 81 42.81 1.17 6.90
N ALA A 82 42.91 2.37 7.44
CA ALA A 82 42.16 2.84 8.58
C ALA A 82 41.59 4.24 8.30
N VAL A 83 40.35 4.48 8.72
CA VAL A 83 39.75 5.82 8.77
C VAL A 83 39.33 6.09 10.20
N SER A 84 39.83 7.17 10.78
CA SER A 84 39.66 7.50 12.19
C SER A 84 39.08 8.90 12.37
N ASP A 85 38.27 9.10 13.40
CA ASP A 85 37.74 10.42 13.76
C ASP A 85 38.83 11.29 14.41
N ALA A 86 39.13 12.45 13.82
CA ALA A 86 40.14 13.37 14.33
C ALA A 86 39.53 14.53 15.16
N GLY A 87 38.24 14.46 15.50
CA GLY A 87 37.48 15.47 16.24
C GLY A 87 37.04 16.65 15.36
N SER A 88 37.95 17.25 14.59
CA SER A 88 37.67 18.32 13.63
C SER A 88 37.59 17.85 12.17
N GLY A 89 37.58 16.54 11.94
CA GLY A 89 37.75 15.94 10.63
C GLY A 89 38.00 14.44 10.71
N TRP A 90 38.50 13.86 9.62
CA TRP A 90 38.91 12.46 9.58
C TRP A 90 40.38 12.32 9.22
N LEU A 91 41.03 11.29 9.76
CA LEU A 91 42.36 10.86 9.34
C LEU A 91 42.23 9.57 8.54
N VAL A 92 42.71 9.57 7.31
CA VAL A 92 42.84 8.38 6.47
C VAL A 92 44.28 7.91 6.51
N GLU A 93 44.50 6.65 6.87
CA GLU A 93 45.82 6.03 6.92
C GLU A 93 45.83 4.77 6.04
N VAL A 94 46.79 4.69 5.13
CA VAL A 94 46.98 3.54 4.25
C VAL A 94 48.40 3.04 4.40
N SER A 95 48.54 1.77 4.76
CA SER A 95 49.83 1.14 5.03
C SER A 95 50.12 -0.03 4.12
N ASP A 96 51.33 -0.10 3.58
CA ASP A 96 51.80 -1.15 2.70
C ASP A 96 53.26 -1.55 3.02
N ALA A 97 53.75 -2.66 2.48
CA ALA A 97 55.06 -3.23 2.79
C ALA A 97 56.25 -2.57 2.05
N ALA A 98 56.05 -1.43 1.36
CA ALA A 98 57.11 -0.68 0.70
C ALA A 98 57.69 0.44 1.60
N GLY A 99 58.21 0.08 2.78
CA GLY A 99 58.65 1.02 3.83
C GLY A 99 59.68 2.07 3.42
N ASN A 100 60.52 1.79 2.42
CA ASN A 100 61.64 2.68 2.03
C ASN A 100 61.34 3.54 0.79
N SER A 101 60.08 3.64 0.35
CA SER A 101 59.75 4.37 -0.88
C SER A 101 58.55 5.28 -0.66
N PRO A 102 58.62 6.58 -1.01
CA PRO A 102 57.47 7.49 -0.88
C PRO A 102 56.24 6.98 -1.66
N PRO A 103 55.03 7.49 -1.38
CA PRO A 103 53.91 7.29 -2.29
C PRO A 103 54.31 7.73 -3.70
N VAL A 104 53.96 6.93 -4.71
CA VAL A 104 54.37 7.18 -6.09
C VAL A 104 53.46 8.26 -6.65
N LEU A 105 53.99 9.47 -6.73
CA LEU A 105 53.37 10.55 -7.48
C LEU A 105 53.58 10.28 -8.97
N ALA A 106 52.52 10.33 -9.77
CA ALA A 106 52.65 10.29 -11.22
C ALA A 106 53.14 11.66 -11.75
N LEU A 107 54.28 12.13 -11.27
CA LEU A 107 54.89 13.41 -11.69
C LEU A 107 55.73 13.26 -12.97
N ASP A 108 56.20 12.04 -13.28
CA ASP A 108 57.01 11.71 -14.48
C ASP A 108 56.24 10.88 -15.52
N ARG A 109 54.92 10.74 -15.36
CA ARG A 109 54.04 10.17 -16.39
C ARG A 109 53.27 11.29 -17.06
N ASP A 110 53.01 11.10 -18.36
CA ASP A 110 52.06 11.93 -19.09
C ASP A 110 50.73 11.98 -18.31
N ALA A 111 50.26 13.17 -17.98
CA ALA A 111 49.03 13.36 -17.20
C ALA A 111 47.79 12.83 -17.96
N ALA A 112 47.91 12.58 -19.26
CA ALA A 112 46.96 11.81 -20.05
C ALA A 112 46.77 10.37 -19.51
N LEU A 113 47.79 9.72 -18.96
CA LEU A 113 47.73 8.29 -18.58
C LEU A 113 47.06 8.01 -17.22
N GLY A 114 46.45 9.03 -16.60
CA GLY A 114 45.93 8.97 -15.23
C GLY A 114 47.04 8.99 -14.15
N GLY A 115 46.75 9.56 -12.97
CA GLY A 115 47.69 9.57 -11.84
C GLY A 115 47.81 10.88 -11.04
N LEU A 116 47.00 11.89 -11.34
CA LEU A 116 46.98 13.16 -10.59
C LEU A 116 46.28 13.06 -9.22
N GLY A 117 45.69 11.91 -8.88
CA GLY A 117 44.92 11.72 -7.64
C GLY A 117 45.65 12.15 -6.39
N LEU A 118 46.90 11.72 -6.18
CA LEU A 118 47.71 12.14 -5.04
C LEU A 118 48.09 13.64 -5.04
N HIS A 119 48.13 14.27 -6.22
CA HIS A 119 48.34 15.71 -6.34
C HIS A 119 47.09 16.50 -5.92
N LEU A 120 45.91 16.00 -6.32
CA LEU A 120 44.61 16.54 -5.91
C LEU A 120 44.41 16.36 -4.39
N ILE A 121 44.70 15.18 -3.84
CA ILE A 121 44.60 14.90 -2.41
C ILE A 121 45.49 15.85 -1.61
N ALA A 122 46.71 16.12 -2.06
CA ALA A 122 47.63 17.06 -1.39
C ALA A 122 47.09 18.51 -1.31
N LYS A 123 46.20 18.91 -2.24
CA LYS A 123 45.56 20.24 -2.23
C LYS A 123 44.24 20.27 -1.46
N LEU A 124 43.49 19.17 -1.48
CA LEU A 124 42.20 19.05 -0.79
C LEU A 124 42.33 18.70 0.69
N SER A 125 43.47 18.13 1.11
CA SER A 125 43.72 17.72 2.50
C SER A 125 44.22 18.88 3.34
N GLY A 126 43.69 19.02 4.56
CA GLY A 126 44.16 20.03 5.53
C GLY A 126 45.54 19.69 6.10
N ALA A 127 45.98 18.44 6.03
CA ALA A 127 47.35 18.00 6.25
C ALA A 127 47.57 16.62 5.61
N HIS A 128 48.78 16.31 5.17
CA HIS A 128 49.12 15.01 4.59
C HIS A 128 50.62 14.73 4.73
N GLY A 129 50.98 13.45 4.57
CA GLY A 129 52.36 13.01 4.62
C GLY A 129 52.49 11.50 4.51
N TRP A 130 53.73 11.02 4.59
CA TRP A 130 54.01 9.60 4.74
C TRP A 130 55.14 9.37 5.73
N THR A 131 55.19 8.18 6.32
CA THR A 131 56.25 7.75 7.24
C THR A 131 56.59 6.28 7.03
N ALA A 132 57.82 5.88 7.34
CA ALA A 132 58.18 4.48 7.54
C ALA A 132 57.98 4.11 9.02
N GLU A 133 57.40 2.94 9.32
CA GLU A 133 57.30 2.37 10.66
C GLU A 133 58.49 1.43 10.95
N ASP A 134 58.77 1.20 12.24
CA ASP A 134 59.90 0.37 12.70
C ASP A 134 59.82 -1.09 12.22
N ASP A 135 58.63 -1.56 11.84
CA ASP A 135 58.38 -2.88 11.28
C ASP A 135 58.65 -2.97 9.76
N GLY A 136 59.13 -1.88 9.15
CA GLY A 136 59.47 -1.78 7.73
C GLY A 136 58.26 -1.51 6.82
N ARG A 137 57.10 -1.17 7.38
CA ARG A 137 55.92 -0.78 6.60
C ARG A 137 55.90 0.72 6.35
N LYS A 138 55.33 1.12 5.22
CA LYS A 138 55.02 2.52 4.93
C LYS A 138 53.62 2.82 5.42
N VAL A 139 53.39 4.03 5.91
CA VAL A 139 52.06 4.60 6.16
C VAL A 139 51.96 5.92 5.41
N VAL A 140 50.99 6.01 4.51
CA VAL A 140 50.59 7.24 3.79
C VAL A 140 49.31 7.75 4.44
N TRP A 141 49.27 9.02 4.79
CA TRP A 141 48.15 9.58 5.56
C TRP A 141 47.70 10.94 5.03
N ALA A 142 46.41 11.22 5.17
CA ALA A 142 45.78 12.50 4.84
C ALA A 142 44.66 12.84 5.81
N ARG A 143 44.57 14.12 6.20
CA ARG A 143 43.58 14.69 7.10
C ARG A 143 42.57 15.51 6.30
N VAL A 144 41.30 15.14 6.44
CA VAL A 144 40.16 15.82 5.80
C VAL A 144 39.44 16.63 6.87
N ASP A 145 39.46 17.95 6.73
CA ASP A 145 38.84 18.87 7.69
C ASP A 145 37.36 19.07 7.39
N VAL A 146 36.53 19.10 8.43
CA VAL A 146 35.11 19.50 8.31
C VAL A 146 35.03 21.01 8.19
N THR A 147 34.38 21.51 7.13
CA THR A 147 34.31 22.95 6.85
C THR A 147 33.42 23.73 7.84
N GLU A 148 34.02 24.40 8.83
CA GLU A 148 33.32 25.37 9.69
C GLU A 148 33.20 26.77 9.03
N GLU A 149 32.31 26.96 8.06
CA GLU A 149 31.93 28.32 7.65
C GLU A 149 30.45 28.43 7.23
N ALA A 150 29.62 28.86 8.20
CA ALA A 150 28.33 29.58 8.06
C ALA A 150 27.61 29.86 9.41
N ALA A 151 28.31 29.80 10.55
CA ALA A 151 27.75 30.13 11.88
C ALA A 151 28.28 31.45 12.48
N ARG A 152 29.40 32.00 12.00
CA ARG A 152 30.00 33.23 12.55
C ARG A 152 29.54 34.54 11.88
N SER A 153 28.92 34.49 10.69
CA SER A 153 28.42 35.70 10.00
C SER A 153 26.96 36.07 10.36
N ARG A 154 26.22 35.21 11.08
CA ARG A 154 24.87 35.53 11.59
C ARG A 154 24.84 36.05 13.03
N ASN A 155 25.91 35.85 13.80
CA ASN A 155 26.00 36.30 15.19
C ASN A 155 26.70 37.67 15.38
N SER A 156 27.18 38.30 14.31
CA SER A 156 27.77 39.67 14.37
C SER A 156 26.83 40.78 13.91
N ILE A 157 25.59 40.47 13.51
CA ILE A 157 24.54 41.47 13.19
C ILE A 157 23.39 41.47 14.24
N GLY A 158 23.41 40.54 15.21
CA GLY A 158 22.34 40.38 16.22
C GLY A 158 22.60 40.97 17.61
N ALA A 159 23.69 41.71 17.82
CA ALA A 159 24.06 42.27 19.13
C ALA A 159 23.93 43.80 19.19
N ALA A 160 22.76 44.34 18.82
CA ALA A 160 22.37 45.71 19.16
C ALA A 160 20.84 45.90 19.06
N ALA A 161 20.10 45.45 20.08
CA ALA A 161 18.88 46.11 20.58
C ALA A 161 18.22 45.24 21.65
N GLY A 162 18.01 45.81 22.85
CA GLY A 162 17.36 45.17 23.99
C GLY A 162 15.84 44.95 23.81
N PRO A 163 15.20 44.33 24.82
CA PRO A 163 13.85 43.79 24.69
C PRO A 163 12.79 44.89 24.83
N THR A 164 11.89 44.98 23.86
CA THR A 164 10.60 45.68 24.02
C THR A 164 9.46 44.71 23.72
N SER A 165 8.50 44.71 24.63
CA SER A 165 7.32 43.83 24.70
C SER A 165 6.45 43.86 23.43
N PRO A 166 5.71 42.76 23.12
CA PRO A 166 4.82 42.73 21.97
C PRO A 166 3.53 43.54 22.26
N PRO A 167 3.04 44.37 21.31
CA PRO A 167 1.71 44.96 21.45
C PRO A 167 0.62 44.00 20.98
N ALA A 168 -0.55 44.22 21.58
CA ALA A 168 -1.76 43.43 21.48
C ALA A 168 -2.44 43.47 20.10
N GLN A 169 -3.26 42.45 19.88
CA GLN A 169 -4.31 42.37 18.85
C GLN A 169 -5.23 43.61 18.88
N PRO A 170 -5.76 44.06 17.73
CA PRO A 170 -6.99 44.84 17.69
C PRO A 170 -8.18 43.96 17.34
N THR A 171 -9.15 44.02 18.26
CA THR A 171 -10.53 43.59 18.16
C THR A 171 -11.32 44.24 17.03
N ALA A 172 -12.33 43.51 16.59
CA ALA A 172 -13.38 43.92 15.66
C ALA A 172 -14.13 45.20 16.10
N VAL A 173 -14.48 46.03 15.12
CA VAL A 173 -15.65 46.93 15.16
C VAL A 173 -16.36 46.82 13.82
N GLY A 174 -17.63 46.45 13.87
CA GLY A 174 -18.51 46.43 12.70
C GLY A 174 -19.08 47.82 12.39
N ALA A 175 -19.38 48.04 11.12
CA ALA A 175 -20.41 48.98 10.72
C ALA A 175 -21.09 48.51 9.42
N SER A 176 -22.40 48.38 9.55
CA SER A 176 -23.42 48.16 8.52
C SER A 176 -23.27 49.06 7.29
N GLY A 177 -23.39 48.48 6.09
CA GLY A 177 -23.66 49.18 4.84
C GLY A 177 -24.38 48.26 3.84
N ARG A 178 -25.68 48.50 3.66
CA ARG A 178 -26.61 47.77 2.78
C ARG A 178 -26.48 48.22 1.31
N THR A 179 -26.94 47.34 0.40
CA THR A 179 -27.24 47.54 -1.04
C THR A 179 -26.01 47.58 -1.98
N ALA A 180 -25.99 47.02 -3.19
CA ALA A 180 -27.05 46.64 -4.12
C ALA A 180 -26.61 45.46 -5.02
N ALA A 181 -27.62 44.76 -5.55
CA ALA A 181 -27.50 43.71 -6.55
C ALA A 181 -26.99 44.27 -7.90
N GLY A 182 -26.11 43.52 -8.55
CA GLY A 182 -25.61 43.79 -9.90
C GLY A 182 -25.47 42.49 -10.67
N THR A 183 -26.56 42.10 -11.35
CA THR A 183 -26.60 41.12 -12.43
C THR A 183 -25.64 41.51 -13.56
N ALA A 184 -24.74 40.61 -13.96
CA ALA A 184 -23.99 40.73 -15.21
C ALA A 184 -24.11 39.44 -16.02
N ALA A 185 -24.67 39.62 -17.21
CA ALA A 185 -25.07 38.60 -18.17
C ALA A 185 -23.89 37.88 -18.81
N ARG A 186 -24.09 36.59 -19.06
CA ARG A 186 -23.17 35.67 -19.72
C ARG A 186 -23.48 35.69 -21.23
N ALA A 187 -22.61 36.31 -22.03
CA ALA A 187 -22.70 36.28 -23.48
C ALA A 187 -22.11 34.97 -24.05
N ARG A 188 -22.89 34.28 -24.87
CA ARG A 188 -22.45 33.22 -25.80
C ARG A 188 -21.72 33.84 -27.00
N PRO A 189 -20.86 33.07 -27.67
CA PRO A 189 -20.87 33.08 -29.12
C PRO A 189 -21.20 31.69 -29.70
N THR A 190 -22.19 31.68 -30.56
CA THR A 190 -22.46 30.63 -31.56
C THR A 190 -21.58 30.86 -32.78
N GLY A 191 -20.99 29.81 -33.33
CA GLY A 191 -20.25 29.89 -34.59
C GLY A 191 -19.83 28.52 -35.08
N SER A 192 -20.72 27.86 -35.83
CA SER A 192 -20.51 26.61 -36.53
C SER A 192 -19.56 26.78 -37.72
N ARG A 193 -18.61 25.87 -37.90
CA ARG A 193 -18.13 25.48 -39.24
C ARG A 193 -17.77 24.00 -39.27
N ARG A 194 -18.55 23.24 -40.02
CA ARG A 194 -18.24 21.90 -40.52
C ARG A 194 -17.41 22.07 -41.79
N GLU A 195 -16.30 21.38 -41.89
CA GLU A 195 -15.67 21.00 -43.16
C GLU A 195 -15.12 19.58 -43.01
N SER A 196 -15.22 18.83 -44.11
CA SER A 196 -15.18 17.38 -44.21
C SER A 196 -14.09 16.94 -45.19
N ALA A 197 -13.27 15.96 -44.80
CA ALA A 197 -12.52 15.00 -45.62
C ALA A 197 -11.88 14.01 -44.62
N GLY A 198 -11.90 12.68 -44.72
CA GLY A 198 -11.78 11.75 -45.85
C GLY A 198 -10.65 10.75 -45.47
N PRO A 199 -10.73 9.45 -45.80
CA PRO A 199 -10.35 8.35 -44.91
C PRO A 199 -8.99 7.68 -45.21
N ASP A 200 -8.34 7.04 -44.21
CA ASP A 200 -7.88 5.63 -44.33
C ASP A 200 -7.18 5.04 -43.07
N ARG A 201 -7.65 3.83 -42.72
CA ARG A 201 -7.01 2.62 -42.11
C ARG A 201 -5.96 2.80 -40.99
N ALA A 202 -6.17 2.40 -39.73
CA ALA A 202 -6.54 1.09 -39.16
C ALA A 202 -5.53 -0.06 -39.39
N VAL A 203 -4.47 -0.12 -38.56
CA VAL A 203 -3.85 -1.33 -37.95
C VAL A 203 -3.10 -0.80 -36.70
N ALA A 204 -3.50 -1.05 -35.46
CA ALA A 204 -3.31 -2.30 -34.75
C ALA A 204 -4.30 -2.44 -33.60
N ALA A 205 -5.04 -3.54 -33.62
CA ALA A 205 -5.90 -4.01 -32.54
C ALA A 205 -5.10 -4.90 -31.59
N GLY A 206 -5.45 -4.86 -30.30
CA GLY A 206 -5.33 -6.04 -29.45
C GLY A 206 -4.63 -5.87 -28.10
N LYS A 207 -5.15 -5.04 -27.19
CA LYS A 207 -5.12 -5.33 -25.74
C LYS A 207 -6.46 -4.93 -25.12
N GLY A 208 -7.09 -5.92 -24.49
CA GLY A 208 -8.51 -5.95 -24.15
C GLY A 208 -9.01 -4.77 -23.32
N ARG A 209 -10.13 -4.19 -23.76
CA ARG A 209 -10.99 -3.32 -22.95
C ARG A 209 -11.72 -4.16 -21.90
N LEU A 210 -11.09 -4.40 -20.75
CA LEU A 210 -11.82 -4.45 -19.50
C LEU A 210 -12.08 -3.00 -19.09
N ARG A 211 -13.20 -2.44 -19.58
CA ARG A 211 -13.73 -1.15 -19.11
C ARG A 211 -14.22 -1.37 -17.67
N GLY A 212 -13.29 -1.29 -16.72
CA GLY A 212 -13.61 -1.27 -15.30
C GLY A 212 -14.60 -0.15 -15.06
N LEU A 213 -15.75 -0.49 -14.46
CA LEU A 213 -16.71 0.49 -13.97
C LEU A 213 -15.97 1.39 -12.95
N ARG A 214 -15.48 2.54 -13.41
CA ARG A 214 -15.03 3.62 -12.53
C ARG A 214 -16.26 4.22 -11.86
N THR A 215 -16.77 3.52 -10.85
CA THR A 215 -17.82 4.01 -9.96
C THR A 215 -17.25 5.13 -9.13
N ALA A 216 -17.90 6.30 -9.16
CA ALA A 216 -17.50 7.46 -8.36
C ALA A 216 -17.31 7.07 -6.87
N PRO A 217 -16.38 7.71 -6.13
CA PRO A 217 -16.05 7.34 -4.74
C PRO A 217 -17.26 7.28 -3.81
N GLY A 218 -18.25 8.17 -4.01
CA GLY A 218 -19.51 8.15 -3.27
C GLY A 218 -20.40 6.94 -3.57
N ARG A 219 -20.37 6.41 -4.80
CA ARG A 219 -21.20 5.27 -5.20
C ARG A 219 -20.75 3.97 -4.54
N VAL A 220 -19.44 3.75 -4.38
CA VAL A 220 -18.91 2.52 -3.74
C VAL A 220 -19.33 2.45 -2.27
N SER A 221 -19.17 3.55 -1.53
CA SER A 221 -19.61 3.64 -0.14
C SER A 221 -21.10 3.37 0.00
N VAL A 222 -21.93 3.99 -0.85
CA VAL A 222 -23.39 3.78 -0.87
C VAL A 222 -23.75 2.33 -1.18
N ILE A 223 -23.09 1.70 -2.16
CA ILE A 223 -23.33 0.30 -2.54
C ILE A 223 -22.99 -0.63 -1.37
N VAL A 224 -21.82 -0.46 -0.74
CA VAL A 224 -21.41 -1.31 0.39
C VAL A 224 -22.40 -1.17 1.55
N THR A 225 -22.77 0.06 1.92
CA THR A 225 -23.78 0.30 2.98
C THR A 225 -25.11 -0.35 2.63
N ALA A 226 -25.59 -0.19 1.39
CA ALA A 226 -26.86 -0.76 0.95
C ALA A 226 -26.86 -2.28 0.99
N VAL A 227 -25.78 -2.93 0.53
CA VAL A 227 -25.65 -4.40 0.56
C VAL A 227 -25.66 -4.91 1.99
N VAL A 228 -24.89 -4.29 2.90
CA VAL A 228 -24.85 -4.70 4.31
C VAL A 228 -26.23 -4.52 4.97
N LEU A 229 -26.94 -3.43 4.68
CA LEU A 229 -28.29 -3.20 5.19
C LEU A 229 -29.29 -4.26 4.68
N VAL A 230 -29.25 -4.60 3.40
CA VAL A 230 -30.13 -5.65 2.83
C VAL A 230 -29.89 -6.98 3.53
N ILE A 231 -28.62 -7.39 3.65
CA ILE A 231 -28.26 -8.64 4.36
C ILE A 231 -28.76 -8.60 5.81
N THR A 232 -28.58 -7.47 6.49
CA THR A 232 -29.03 -7.28 7.88
C THR A 232 -30.54 -7.45 8.02
N VAL A 233 -31.33 -6.83 7.13
CA VAL A 233 -32.79 -6.94 7.14
C VAL A 233 -33.24 -8.38 6.90
N VAL A 234 -32.62 -9.09 5.95
CA VAL A 234 -32.93 -10.49 5.65
C VAL A 234 -32.63 -11.39 6.85
N LEU A 235 -31.48 -11.21 7.51
CA LEU A 235 -31.11 -11.99 8.70
C LEU A 235 -32.04 -11.71 9.88
N ALA A 236 -32.42 -10.45 10.12
CA ALA A 236 -33.35 -10.09 11.16
C ALA A 236 -34.75 -10.70 10.92
N TRP A 237 -35.22 -10.68 9.67
CA TRP A 237 -36.46 -11.33 9.28
C TRP A 237 -36.41 -12.85 9.51
N LEU A 238 -35.33 -13.50 9.09
CA LEU A 238 -35.14 -14.94 9.29
C LEU A 238 -35.12 -15.30 10.79
N ALA A 239 -34.41 -14.54 11.62
CA ALA A 239 -34.39 -14.73 13.06
C ALA A 239 -35.78 -14.60 13.69
N SER A 240 -36.57 -13.61 13.25
CA SER A 240 -37.96 -13.43 13.68
C SER A 240 -38.85 -14.60 13.27
N ALA A 241 -38.74 -15.05 12.02
CA ALA A 241 -39.50 -16.19 11.49
C ALA A 241 -39.20 -17.50 12.23
N VAL A 242 -37.91 -17.78 12.50
CA VAL A 242 -37.49 -18.95 13.29
C VAL A 242 -38.05 -18.87 14.72
N ASN A 243 -38.00 -17.70 15.35
CA ASN A 243 -38.52 -17.51 16.70
C ASN A 243 -40.04 -17.73 16.75
N ALA A 244 -40.80 -17.22 15.77
CA ALA A 244 -42.24 -17.43 15.67
C ALA A 244 -42.60 -18.92 15.48
N ASN A 245 -41.91 -19.61 14.58
CA ASN A 245 -42.10 -21.05 14.36
C ASN A 245 -41.79 -21.88 15.61
N ASN A 246 -40.72 -21.53 16.34
CA ASN A 246 -40.37 -22.21 17.58
C ASN A 246 -41.43 -22.00 18.68
N LYS A 247 -41.98 -20.80 18.81
CA LYS A 247 -43.09 -20.53 19.75
C LYS A 247 -44.29 -21.41 19.46
N GLN A 248 -44.72 -21.50 18.20
CA GLN A 248 -45.87 -22.34 17.83
C GLN A 248 -45.60 -23.83 18.08
N ARG A 249 -44.40 -24.33 17.76
CA ARG A 249 -44.03 -25.73 18.01
C ARG A 249 -44.02 -26.08 19.50
N LEU A 250 -43.42 -25.21 20.33
CA LEU A 250 -43.38 -25.42 21.77
C LEU A 250 -44.79 -25.37 22.39
N LEU A 251 -45.64 -24.44 21.93
CA LEU A 251 -47.04 -24.37 22.36
C LEU A 251 -47.77 -25.67 22.00
N ALA A 252 -47.65 -26.12 20.75
CA ALA A 252 -48.30 -27.35 20.31
C ALA A 252 -47.85 -28.57 21.13
N GLN A 253 -46.56 -28.67 21.46
CA GLN A 253 -46.04 -29.74 22.32
C GLN A 253 -46.61 -29.70 23.73
N GLN A 254 -46.69 -28.53 24.37
CA GLN A 254 -47.27 -28.42 25.72
C GLN A 254 -48.77 -28.72 25.73
N VAL A 255 -49.50 -28.30 24.69
CA VAL A 255 -50.94 -28.56 24.54
C VAL A 255 -51.20 -30.05 24.29
N ASP A 256 -50.36 -30.73 23.52
CA ASP A 256 -50.43 -32.18 23.31
C ASP A 256 -50.16 -32.98 24.60
N GLN A 257 -49.21 -32.51 25.43
CA GLN A 257 -48.98 -33.07 26.76
C GLN A 257 -50.19 -32.90 27.68
N ALA A 258 -50.83 -31.73 27.69
CA ALA A 258 -52.05 -31.49 28.47
C ALA A 258 -53.21 -32.37 27.98
N ALA A 259 -53.37 -32.50 26.66
CA ALA A 259 -54.37 -33.38 26.04
C ALA A 259 -54.15 -34.86 26.36
N THR A 260 -52.89 -35.30 26.45
CA THR A 260 -52.54 -36.67 26.86
C THR A 260 -52.95 -36.95 28.31
N LEU A 261 -52.79 -35.99 29.21
CA LEU A 261 -53.27 -36.12 30.59
C LEU A 261 -54.79 -36.14 30.65
N LEU A 262 -55.47 -35.31 29.87
CA LEU A 262 -56.94 -35.34 29.75
C LEU A 262 -57.43 -36.70 29.22
N ALA A 263 -56.77 -37.23 28.18
CA ALA A 263 -57.07 -38.57 27.64
C ALA A 263 -56.90 -39.67 28.69
N THR A 264 -55.90 -39.52 29.57
CA THR A 264 -55.67 -40.45 30.69
C THR A 264 -56.82 -40.39 31.69
N GLN A 265 -57.33 -39.21 32.02
CA GLN A 265 -58.52 -39.05 32.88
C GLN A 265 -59.78 -39.65 32.23
N VAL A 266 -59.98 -39.42 30.94
CA VAL A 266 -61.10 -40.02 30.18
C VAL A 266 -61.06 -41.55 30.24
N ALA A 267 -59.88 -42.16 30.09
CA ALA A 267 -59.73 -43.61 30.19
C ALA A 267 -60.10 -44.15 31.58
N VAL A 268 -59.80 -43.40 32.65
CA VAL A 268 -60.22 -43.74 34.02
C VAL A 268 -61.74 -43.72 34.13
N ILE A 269 -62.42 -42.70 33.60
CA ILE A 269 -63.89 -42.61 33.59
C ILE A 269 -64.49 -43.83 32.90
N GLN A 270 -64.01 -44.15 31.70
CA GLN A 270 -64.53 -45.28 30.93
C GLN A 270 -64.34 -46.61 31.67
N THR A 271 -63.18 -46.82 32.28
CA THR A 271 -62.90 -48.02 33.08
C THR A 271 -63.87 -48.14 34.25
N GLN A 272 -64.11 -47.04 34.98
CA GLN A 272 -65.03 -47.05 36.11
C GLN A 272 -66.48 -47.28 35.73
N MET A 273 -66.94 -46.69 34.61
CA MET A 273 -68.28 -46.95 34.07
C MET A 273 -68.44 -48.43 33.68
N LEU A 274 -67.40 -49.01 33.08
CA LEU A 274 -67.40 -50.40 32.67
C LEU A 274 -67.42 -51.35 33.88
N ASP A 275 -66.61 -51.09 34.91
CA ASP A 275 -66.59 -51.85 36.16
C ASP A 275 -67.95 -51.78 36.88
N ALA A 276 -68.58 -50.59 36.92
CA ALA A 276 -69.91 -50.43 37.48
C ALA A 276 -70.97 -51.25 36.72
N GLY A 277 -70.85 -51.28 35.39
CA GLY A 277 -71.72 -52.08 34.51
C GLY A 277 -71.56 -53.58 34.75
N GLN A 278 -70.33 -54.04 35.00
CA GLN A 278 -70.05 -55.44 35.36
C GLN A 278 -70.64 -55.81 36.73
N VAL A 279 -70.53 -54.92 37.73
CA VAL A 279 -71.16 -55.14 39.05
C VAL A 279 -72.67 -55.22 38.91
N ALA A 280 -73.28 -54.35 38.10
CA ALA A 280 -74.70 -54.37 37.83
C ALA A 280 -75.14 -55.68 37.14
N ASP A 281 -74.41 -56.14 36.12
CA ASP A 281 -74.70 -57.39 35.42
C ASP A 281 -74.57 -58.61 36.34
N ALA A 282 -73.44 -58.72 37.05
CA ALA A 282 -73.14 -59.85 37.93
C ALA A 282 -74.14 -60.01 39.09
N THR A 283 -74.86 -58.94 39.43
CA THR A 283 -75.87 -58.93 40.49
C THR A 283 -77.30 -58.83 39.96
N ASN A 284 -77.48 -58.96 38.64
CA ASN A 284 -78.76 -58.85 37.93
C ASN A 284 -79.53 -57.56 38.29
N GLY A 285 -78.80 -56.45 38.42
CA GLY A 285 -79.35 -55.14 38.77
C GLY A 285 -79.79 -55.01 40.24
N SER A 286 -79.14 -55.71 41.18
CA SER A 286 -79.43 -55.50 42.60
C SER A 286 -78.97 -54.08 43.04
N PRO A 287 -79.81 -53.28 43.73
CA PRO A 287 -79.45 -51.91 44.08
C PRO A 287 -78.31 -51.78 45.10
N GLU A 288 -78.21 -52.71 46.05
CA GLU A 288 -77.26 -52.60 47.18
C GLU A 288 -75.78 -52.81 46.75
N PRO A 289 -75.42 -53.83 45.94
CA PRO A 289 -74.05 -53.96 45.44
C PRO A 289 -73.61 -52.79 44.57
N PHE A 290 -74.51 -52.28 43.71
CA PHE A 290 -74.22 -51.13 42.85
C PHE A 290 -73.99 -49.87 43.68
N THR A 291 -74.87 -49.54 44.63
CA THR A 291 -74.72 -48.36 45.50
C THR A 291 -73.47 -48.44 46.38
N ARG A 292 -73.05 -49.65 46.81
CA ARG A 292 -71.79 -49.86 47.52
C ARG A 292 -70.56 -49.62 46.63
N PHE A 293 -70.57 -50.12 45.40
CA PHE A 293 -69.50 -49.86 44.42
C PHE A 293 -69.44 -48.36 44.11
N ALA A 294 -70.59 -47.76 43.80
CA ALA A 294 -70.73 -46.34 43.55
C ALA A 294 -70.17 -45.49 44.69
N ALA A 295 -70.46 -45.82 45.96
CA ALA A 295 -69.93 -45.12 47.11
C ALA A 295 -68.40 -45.26 47.28
N ALA A 296 -67.81 -46.36 46.82
CA ALA A 296 -66.37 -46.59 46.88
C ALA A 296 -65.61 -45.94 45.71
N THR A 297 -66.29 -45.70 44.58
CA THR A 297 -65.67 -45.28 43.32
C THR A 297 -66.03 -43.85 42.90
N ALA A 298 -67.10 -43.24 43.46
CA ALA A 298 -67.51 -41.87 43.14
C ALA A 298 -66.39 -40.87 43.45
N ILE A 299 -65.72 -40.41 42.38
CA ILE A 299 -64.55 -39.54 42.48
C ILE A 299 -64.96 -38.10 42.80
N TRP A 300 -66.12 -37.65 42.32
CA TRP A 300 -66.49 -36.23 42.38
C TRP A 300 -67.62 -35.93 43.36
N PRO A 301 -67.43 -34.95 44.26
CA PRO A 301 -68.51 -34.43 45.09
C PRO A 301 -69.69 -33.96 44.24
N GLY A 302 -70.90 -34.40 44.60
CA GLY A 302 -72.12 -34.01 43.87
C GLY A 302 -72.34 -34.74 42.54
N MET A 303 -71.55 -35.77 42.21
CA MET A 303 -71.84 -36.65 41.07
C MET A 303 -73.12 -37.46 41.32
N SER A 304 -74.05 -37.43 40.36
CA SER A 304 -75.16 -38.40 40.31
C SER A 304 -74.64 -39.66 39.63
N PHE A 305 -74.76 -40.81 40.28
CA PHE A 305 -74.33 -42.08 39.72
C PHE A 305 -75.42 -43.13 39.90
N SER A 306 -76.00 -43.58 38.79
CA SER A 306 -77.28 -44.29 38.79
C SER A 306 -77.28 -45.47 37.85
N LEU A 307 -78.10 -46.46 38.20
CA LEU A 307 -78.35 -47.65 37.41
C LEU A 307 -79.79 -47.63 36.93
N TRP A 308 -79.97 -47.86 35.62
CA TRP A 308 -81.26 -47.84 34.95
C TRP A 308 -81.51 -49.18 34.27
N ARG A 309 -82.78 -49.55 34.14
CA ARG A 309 -83.24 -50.69 33.34
C ARG A 309 -84.05 -50.16 32.15
N VAL A 310 -83.73 -50.62 30.95
CA VAL A 310 -84.24 -50.06 29.69
C VAL A 310 -84.92 -51.16 28.86
N ASN A 311 -86.21 -51.37 29.05
CA ASN A 311 -86.98 -52.38 28.31
C ASN A 311 -87.73 -51.70 27.14
N GLY A 312 -87.07 -51.52 26.00
CA GLY A 312 -87.62 -50.72 24.90
C GLY A 312 -87.80 -49.26 25.34
N ASP A 313 -89.00 -48.72 25.25
CA ASP A 313 -89.31 -47.32 25.65
C ASP A 313 -89.55 -47.16 27.17
N GLN A 314 -89.46 -48.23 27.96
CA GLN A 314 -89.64 -48.18 29.42
C GLN A 314 -88.29 -48.07 30.12
N VAL A 315 -88.04 -46.92 30.74
CA VAL A 315 -86.80 -46.61 31.47
C VAL A 315 -87.12 -46.52 32.96
N GLU A 316 -86.58 -47.44 33.77
CA GLU A 316 -86.81 -47.52 35.22
C GLU A 316 -85.49 -47.32 35.98
N GLN A 317 -85.48 -46.42 36.97
CA GLN A 317 -84.33 -46.24 37.85
C GLN A 317 -84.25 -47.37 38.87
N VAL A 318 -83.17 -48.15 38.82
CA VAL A 318 -82.96 -49.31 39.69
C VAL A 318 -82.17 -48.94 40.94
N ALA A 319 -81.17 -48.07 40.80
CA ALA A 319 -80.32 -47.65 41.90
C ALA A 319 -79.78 -46.23 41.70
N LEU A 320 -79.48 -45.55 42.81
CA LEU A 320 -78.90 -44.21 42.81
C LEU A 320 -77.89 -44.06 43.94
N HIS A 321 -76.76 -43.45 43.61
CA HIS A 321 -75.79 -42.91 44.53
C HIS A 321 -75.55 -41.43 44.21
N GLY A 322 -75.63 -40.57 45.22
CA GLY A 322 -75.53 -39.12 45.06
C GLY A 322 -76.90 -38.44 44.84
N PRO A 323 -76.92 -37.18 44.36
CA PRO A 323 -78.15 -36.44 44.09
C PRO A 323 -78.88 -37.00 42.87
N ASP A 324 -80.18 -36.69 42.75
CA ASP A 324 -80.97 -37.07 41.58
C ASP A 324 -80.38 -36.50 40.27
N PRO A 325 -80.46 -37.25 39.16
CA PRO A 325 -80.21 -36.74 37.83
C PRO A 325 -81.01 -35.47 37.53
N GLN A 326 -80.35 -34.47 36.96
CA GLN A 326 -80.93 -33.17 36.59
C GLN A 326 -81.26 -33.07 35.10
N ALA A 327 -80.81 -34.04 34.28
CA ALA A 327 -81.24 -34.13 32.89
C ALA A 327 -82.79 -34.21 32.80
N PRO A 328 -83.43 -33.48 31.86
CA PRO A 328 -84.86 -33.61 31.63
C PRO A 328 -85.24 -35.07 31.38
N GLU A 329 -86.28 -35.54 32.05
CA GLU A 329 -86.71 -36.95 32.01
C GLU A 329 -86.93 -37.44 30.57
N GLU A 330 -87.62 -36.66 29.74
CA GLU A 330 -87.84 -36.99 28.32
C GLU A 330 -86.53 -37.12 27.52
N ASP A 331 -85.59 -36.18 27.68
CA ASP A 331 -84.31 -36.19 26.97
C ASP A 331 -83.41 -37.33 27.45
N ARG A 332 -83.37 -37.57 28.77
CA ARG A 332 -82.59 -38.63 29.40
C ARG A 332 -83.11 -40.00 29.00
N ASP A 333 -84.42 -40.23 29.11
CA ASP A 333 -85.00 -41.54 28.84
C ASP A 333 -84.90 -41.86 27.34
N THR A 334 -85.08 -40.86 26.46
CA THR A 334 -84.81 -41.00 25.01
C THR A 334 -83.34 -41.36 24.74
N PHE A 335 -82.40 -40.69 25.42
CA PHE A 335 -80.98 -40.99 25.30
C PHE A 335 -80.66 -42.42 25.78
N LEU A 336 -81.16 -42.83 26.95
CA LEU A 336 -80.92 -44.15 27.53
C LEU A 336 -81.54 -45.29 26.69
N ALA A 337 -82.75 -45.09 26.15
CA ALA A 337 -83.44 -46.04 25.27
C ALA A 337 -82.73 -46.23 23.91
N GLY A 338 -81.98 -45.21 23.46
CA GLY A 338 -81.22 -45.24 22.20
C GLY A 338 -79.81 -45.81 22.29
N LEU A 339 -79.37 -46.30 23.47
CA LEU A 339 -78.02 -46.83 23.65
C LEU A 339 -77.87 -48.25 23.11
N GLU A 340 -76.76 -48.48 22.42
CA GLU A 340 -76.36 -49.80 21.95
C GLU A 340 -75.35 -50.45 22.92
N PRO A 341 -75.40 -51.77 23.15
CA PRO A 341 -74.50 -52.51 24.04
C PRO A 341 -73.11 -52.63 23.41
N THR A 342 -72.37 -51.53 23.40
CA THR A 342 -71.05 -51.43 22.77
C THR A 342 -69.91 -51.48 23.79
N GLY A 343 -70.22 -51.30 25.09
CA GLY A 343 -69.21 -51.14 26.14
C GLY A 343 -68.39 -49.85 26.00
N GLN A 344 -68.77 -48.95 25.10
CA GLN A 344 -68.18 -47.62 24.98
C GLN A 344 -69.01 -46.60 25.74
N LEU A 345 -68.34 -45.52 26.14
CA LEU A 345 -69.00 -44.38 26.76
C LEU A 345 -69.85 -43.66 25.69
N ALA A 346 -71.11 -43.39 26.00
CA ALA A 346 -71.99 -42.55 25.19
C ALA A 346 -72.27 -41.26 25.95
N VAL A 347 -72.24 -40.11 25.27
CA VAL A 347 -72.29 -38.80 25.93
C VAL A 347 -73.56 -38.07 25.56
N ALA A 348 -74.43 -37.83 26.54
CA ALA A 348 -75.69 -37.12 26.35
C ALA A 348 -75.48 -35.62 26.12
N GLY A 349 -74.42 -35.04 26.69
CA GLY A 349 -74.08 -33.63 26.55
C GLY A 349 -73.93 -32.90 27.89
N ILE A 350 -74.04 -31.57 27.84
CA ILE A 350 -74.01 -30.70 29.03
C ILE A 350 -75.44 -30.29 29.38
N VAL A 351 -75.93 -30.76 30.53
CA VAL A 351 -77.23 -30.38 31.11
C VAL A 351 -77.09 -29.02 31.77
N GLN A 352 -77.98 -28.07 31.45
CA GLN A 352 -77.79 -26.64 31.77
C GLN A 352 -78.57 -26.13 33.01
N ARG A 353 -78.96 -26.95 34.01
CA ARG A 353 -79.80 -26.46 35.15
C ARG A 353 -79.61 -27.19 36.48
N PRO A 354 -79.64 -26.47 37.64
CA PRO A 354 -79.22 -25.09 37.87
C PRO A 354 -77.69 -24.92 37.87
N GLU A 355 -76.96 -26.03 38.00
CA GLU A 355 -75.51 -26.12 37.84
C GLU A 355 -75.24 -26.96 36.57
N PRO A 356 -74.27 -26.57 35.71
CA PRO A 356 -73.99 -27.31 34.50
C PRO A 356 -73.41 -28.70 34.85
N ARG A 357 -73.94 -29.76 34.24
CA ARG A 357 -73.46 -31.13 34.47
C ARG A 357 -73.16 -31.84 33.17
N LEU A 358 -72.05 -32.57 33.13
CA LEU A 358 -71.71 -33.45 32.01
C LEU A 358 -72.40 -34.80 32.25
N ALA A 359 -73.29 -35.16 31.32
CA ALA A 359 -74.06 -36.39 31.38
C ALA A 359 -73.52 -37.43 30.39
N TYR A 360 -73.29 -38.64 30.87
CA TYR A 360 -72.82 -39.76 30.06
C TYR A 360 -73.32 -41.10 30.61
N ALA A 361 -73.40 -42.08 29.72
CA ALA A 361 -73.84 -43.43 30.03
C ALA A 361 -72.91 -44.47 29.43
N LEU A 362 -73.01 -45.69 29.93
CA LEU A 362 -72.38 -46.86 29.35
C LEU A 362 -73.32 -48.06 29.48
N MET A 363 -73.50 -48.77 28.37
CA MET A 363 -74.18 -50.06 28.30
C MET A 363 -73.12 -51.14 27.98
N PRO A 364 -72.86 -52.12 28.87
CA PRO A 364 -71.84 -53.15 28.66
C PRO A 364 -72.11 -54.02 27.42
N ALA A 365 -71.05 -54.42 26.71
CA ALA A 365 -71.18 -55.14 25.44
C ALA A 365 -71.62 -56.61 25.56
N GLU A 366 -71.35 -57.25 26.69
CA GLU A 366 -71.57 -58.68 26.92
C GLU A 366 -72.66 -58.93 27.99
N GLN A 367 -73.72 -58.12 28.00
CA GLN A 367 -74.75 -58.18 29.05
C GLN A 367 -75.95 -59.06 28.66
N THR A 368 -76.62 -59.66 29.67
CA THR A 368 -77.83 -60.49 29.50
C THR A 368 -79.12 -59.76 29.92
N GLY A 369 -79.00 -58.56 30.51
CA GLY A 369 -80.12 -57.73 30.95
C GLY A 369 -79.97 -56.30 30.47
N ASP A 370 -81.10 -55.61 30.25
CA ASP A 370 -81.14 -54.26 29.68
C ASP A 370 -80.73 -53.19 30.73
N LEU A 371 -79.50 -53.25 31.26
CA LEU A 371 -79.03 -52.37 32.33
C LEU A 371 -78.06 -51.30 31.79
N VAL A 372 -78.28 -50.05 32.18
CA VAL A 372 -77.46 -48.90 31.78
C VAL A 372 -76.92 -48.19 33.01
N VAL A 373 -75.61 -47.96 33.02
CA VAL A 373 -74.95 -47.09 34.00
C VAL A 373 -74.99 -45.66 33.49
N TYR A 374 -75.56 -44.75 34.27
CA TYR A 374 -75.70 -43.33 33.92
C TYR A 374 -75.10 -42.44 35.00
N ALA A 375 -74.35 -41.42 34.56
CA ALA A 375 -73.65 -40.49 35.42
C ALA A 375 -73.89 -39.05 35.02
N GLU A 376 -74.05 -38.16 36.01
CA GLU A 376 -73.99 -36.71 35.83
C GLU A 376 -72.94 -36.11 36.76
N VAL A 377 -71.91 -35.50 36.18
CA VAL A 377 -70.82 -34.87 36.93
C VAL A 377 -70.98 -33.35 36.88
N PRO A 378 -71.02 -32.65 38.03
CA PRO A 378 -71.04 -31.18 38.04
C PRO A 378 -69.77 -30.61 37.39
N LEU A 379 -69.95 -29.57 36.58
CA LEU A 379 -68.87 -28.88 35.88
C LEU A 379 -68.49 -27.59 36.60
N ASP A 380 -67.22 -27.44 36.91
CA ASP A 380 -66.64 -26.14 37.24
C ASP A 380 -66.12 -25.48 35.95
N ARG A 381 -66.89 -24.51 35.44
CA ARG A 381 -66.55 -23.83 34.19
C ARG A 381 -65.30 -22.97 34.29
N GLN A 382 -64.87 -22.58 35.49
CA GLN A 382 -63.71 -21.72 35.66
C GLN A 382 -62.80 -22.20 36.77
N VAL A 383 -61.70 -22.85 36.37
CA VAL A 383 -60.72 -23.39 37.31
C VAL A 383 -59.47 -22.54 37.30
N SER A 384 -59.02 -22.15 38.50
CA SER A 384 -57.74 -21.47 38.67
C SER A 384 -56.64 -22.50 38.81
N VAL A 385 -55.61 -22.41 37.95
CA VAL A 385 -54.39 -23.22 38.05
C VAL A 385 -53.36 -22.42 38.84
N GLU A 386 -52.76 -23.02 39.87
CA GLU A 386 -51.79 -22.32 40.72
C GLU A 386 -50.49 -22.00 39.96
N ALA A 387 -49.83 -20.92 40.37
CA ALA A 387 -48.54 -20.53 39.82
C ALA A 387 -47.46 -21.52 40.28
N GLY A 388 -47.12 -22.49 39.42
CA GLY A 388 -46.12 -23.54 39.70
C GLY A 388 -46.52 -24.92 39.18
N ASP A 389 -47.79 -25.14 38.87
CA ASP A 389 -48.27 -26.37 38.24
C ASP A 389 -47.71 -26.54 36.82
N ALA A 390 -47.64 -27.80 36.37
CA ALA A 390 -47.05 -28.19 35.08
C ALA A 390 -47.59 -27.41 33.87
N PHE A 391 -48.81 -26.87 33.96
CA PHE A 391 -49.47 -26.07 32.93
C PHE A 391 -49.89 -24.67 33.39
N GLY A 392 -49.37 -24.17 34.51
CA GLY A 392 -49.70 -22.84 35.04
C GLY A 392 -49.38 -21.69 34.07
N GLY A 393 -48.51 -21.92 33.09
CA GLY A 393 -48.19 -20.98 32.01
C GLY A 393 -49.17 -20.93 30.84
N LEU A 394 -50.23 -21.76 30.82
CA LEU A 394 -51.20 -21.85 29.73
C LEU A 394 -52.58 -21.31 30.12
N ASP A 395 -53.16 -20.51 29.23
CA ASP A 395 -54.60 -20.26 29.17
C ASP A 395 -55.22 -21.39 28.36
N MET A 396 -56.16 -22.14 28.93
CA MET A 396 -56.76 -23.32 28.29
C MET A 396 -58.28 -23.29 28.43
N ALA A 397 -58.97 -23.83 27.44
CA ALA A 397 -60.39 -24.08 27.49
C ALA A 397 -60.69 -25.44 26.82
N VAL A 398 -61.52 -26.23 27.49
CA VAL A 398 -61.96 -27.55 27.05
C VAL A 398 -63.44 -27.46 26.70
N PHE A 399 -63.79 -27.86 25.49
CA PHE A 399 -65.14 -27.86 24.97
C PHE A 399 -65.58 -29.28 24.64
N LEU A 400 -66.86 -29.58 24.84
CA LEU A 400 -67.46 -30.85 24.43
C LEU A 400 -67.86 -30.78 22.95
N GLY A 401 -67.46 -31.79 22.19
CA GLY A 401 -67.64 -31.85 20.75
C GLY A 401 -66.50 -31.20 19.97
N ARG A 402 -66.78 -30.82 18.73
CA ARG A 402 -65.81 -30.21 17.80
C ARG A 402 -65.85 -28.69 17.77
N GLY A 403 -66.88 -28.09 18.37
CA GLY A 403 -67.08 -26.65 18.42
C GLY A 403 -66.38 -26.02 19.62
N THR A 404 -66.48 -24.70 19.71
CA THR A 404 -65.93 -23.87 20.78
C THR A 404 -66.98 -22.89 21.31
N ASP A 405 -68.25 -23.29 21.26
CA ASP A 405 -69.38 -22.48 21.69
C ASP A 405 -69.48 -22.49 23.22
N ALA A 406 -70.10 -21.44 23.80
CA ALA A 406 -70.14 -21.27 25.25
C ALA A 406 -71.00 -22.32 25.98
N ASP A 407 -71.99 -22.89 25.29
CA ASP A 407 -72.83 -23.98 25.78
C ASP A 407 -72.12 -25.34 25.79
N GLN A 408 -71.07 -25.49 24.96
CA GLN A 408 -70.16 -26.64 24.92
C GLN A 408 -69.00 -26.53 25.91
N LEU A 409 -68.86 -25.42 26.63
CA LEU A 409 -67.75 -25.21 27.54
C LEU A 409 -67.82 -26.19 28.74
N VAL A 410 -66.81 -27.04 28.84
CA VAL A 410 -66.58 -27.94 29.97
C VAL A 410 -65.88 -27.17 31.07
N GLN A 411 -64.73 -26.59 30.75
CA GLN A 411 -63.88 -25.88 31.71
C GLN A 411 -62.95 -24.90 30.99
N ALA A 412 -62.66 -23.75 31.61
CA ALA A 412 -61.63 -22.82 31.17
C ALA A 412 -60.75 -22.37 32.35
N THR A 413 -59.49 -22.06 32.04
CA THR A 413 -58.53 -21.45 32.99
C THR A 413 -58.34 -19.95 32.77
N ALA A 414 -59.03 -19.38 31.76
CA ALA A 414 -58.96 -17.99 31.36
C ALA A 414 -60.27 -17.49 30.71
N PRO A 415 -60.52 -16.18 30.65
CA PRO A 415 -61.69 -15.63 29.96
C PRO A 415 -61.73 -15.99 28.46
N LEU A 416 -62.93 -16.31 27.96
CA LEU A 416 -63.16 -16.60 26.55
C LEU A 416 -63.52 -15.34 25.73
N PRO A 417 -63.14 -15.26 24.44
CA PRO A 417 -62.24 -16.17 23.74
C PRO A 417 -60.78 -16.00 24.18
N ILE A 418 -60.03 -17.10 24.21
CA ILE A 418 -58.59 -17.09 24.51
C ILE A 418 -57.89 -16.23 23.44
N ARG A 419 -57.10 -15.24 23.88
CA ARG A 419 -56.40 -14.28 23.00
C ARG A 419 -54.98 -14.73 22.70
N GLY A 420 -54.47 -14.31 21.54
CA GLY A 420 -53.09 -14.55 21.10
C GLY A 420 -52.96 -15.75 20.19
N ASP A 421 -51.74 -16.27 20.08
CA ASP A 421 -51.44 -17.48 19.30
C ASP A 421 -52.04 -18.69 20.02
N THR A 422 -53.10 -19.26 19.46
CA THR A 422 -53.79 -20.42 20.01
C THR A 422 -53.43 -21.69 19.23
N VAL A 423 -53.39 -22.81 19.94
CA VAL A 423 -53.34 -24.15 19.36
C VAL A 423 -54.58 -24.91 19.81
N THR A 424 -55.15 -25.68 18.89
CA THR A 424 -56.30 -26.53 19.15
C THR A 424 -55.93 -27.99 18.95
N THR A 425 -56.26 -28.83 19.92
CA THR A 425 -56.14 -30.29 19.82
C THR A 425 -57.44 -30.97 20.24
N ARG A 426 -57.61 -32.24 19.91
CA ARG A 426 -58.83 -33.01 20.17
C ARG A 426 -58.52 -34.30 20.89
N VAL A 427 -59.28 -34.59 21.92
CA VAL A 427 -59.18 -35.80 22.74
C VAL A 427 -60.47 -36.60 22.58
N PRO A 428 -60.42 -37.90 22.21
CA PRO A 428 -61.62 -38.74 22.18
C PRO A 428 -62.30 -38.85 23.54
N PHE A 429 -63.63 -38.82 23.58
CA PHE A 429 -64.45 -39.00 24.78
C PHE A 429 -65.72 -39.76 24.41
N GLY A 430 -65.69 -41.09 24.53
CA GLY A 430 -66.81 -41.93 24.11
C GLY A 430 -67.10 -41.81 22.61
N ASP A 431 -68.35 -41.51 22.30
CA ASP A 431 -68.88 -41.23 20.95
C ASP A 431 -68.63 -39.78 20.48
N THR A 432 -68.04 -38.93 21.32
CA THR A 432 -67.70 -37.54 21.01
C THR A 432 -66.22 -37.23 21.27
N THR A 433 -65.85 -35.96 21.26
CA THR A 433 -64.48 -35.50 21.50
C THR A 433 -64.47 -34.30 22.43
N PHE A 434 -63.46 -34.15 23.26
CA PHE A 434 -63.11 -32.85 23.83
C PHE A 434 -62.23 -32.06 22.86
N THR A 435 -62.59 -30.80 22.60
CA THR A 435 -61.75 -29.84 21.90
C THR A 435 -61.02 -28.98 22.93
N VAL A 436 -59.69 -29.05 22.94
CA VAL A 436 -58.83 -28.27 23.83
C VAL A 436 -58.23 -27.12 23.04
N VAL A 437 -58.53 -25.89 23.44
CA VAL A 437 -57.95 -24.66 22.89
C VAL A 437 -57.04 -24.05 23.93
N ALA A 438 -55.82 -23.71 23.56
CA ALA A 438 -54.86 -23.18 24.51
C ALA A 438 -53.92 -22.13 23.90
N ALA A 439 -53.51 -21.17 24.71
CA ALA A 439 -52.50 -20.16 24.40
C ALA A 439 -51.50 -20.04 25.56
N SER A 440 -50.27 -19.61 25.25
CA SER A 440 -49.27 -19.37 26.30
C SER A 440 -49.44 -17.98 26.92
N ARG A 441 -49.52 -17.92 28.25
CA ARG A 441 -49.47 -16.66 29.03
C ARG A 441 -48.05 -16.10 29.14
N ILE A 442 -47.05 -16.97 29.08
CA ILE A 442 -45.64 -16.62 29.28
C ILE A 442 -44.89 -16.76 27.94
N GLY A 443 -43.79 -16.02 27.76
CA GLY A 443 -42.91 -16.22 26.61
C GLY A 443 -42.33 -17.63 26.59
N LEU A 444 -42.74 -18.46 25.62
CA LEU A 444 -42.24 -19.84 25.44
C LEU A 444 -40.77 -19.92 25.02
N THR A 445 -40.24 -18.82 24.49
CA THR A 445 -38.85 -18.69 24.06
C THR A 445 -38.10 -17.77 25.01
N GLY A 446 -36.83 -18.08 25.28
CA GLY A 446 -35.99 -17.25 26.14
C GLY A 446 -35.86 -15.78 25.66
N PRO A 447 -35.53 -14.85 26.57
CA PRO A 447 -35.45 -13.41 26.27
C PRO A 447 -34.44 -13.10 25.16
N LEU A 448 -33.41 -13.92 25.03
CA LEU A 448 -32.39 -13.76 24.00
C LEU A 448 -32.94 -14.04 22.58
N SER A 449 -33.79 -15.07 22.41
CA SER A 449 -34.39 -15.40 21.12
C SER A 449 -35.37 -14.31 20.64
N ALA A 450 -36.10 -13.70 21.56
CA ALA A 450 -37.02 -12.60 21.25
C ALA A 450 -36.29 -11.30 20.89
N THR A 451 -35.13 -11.05 21.48
CA THR A 451 -34.32 -9.85 21.22
C THR A 451 -33.37 -10.00 20.04
N LEU A 452 -33.10 -11.23 19.58
CA LEU A 452 -32.15 -11.52 18.51
C LEU A 452 -32.36 -10.69 17.22
N PRO A 453 -33.59 -10.50 16.68
CA PRO A 453 -33.79 -9.69 15.49
C PRO A 453 -33.34 -8.23 15.68
N TRP A 454 -33.58 -7.67 16.86
CA TRP A 454 -33.18 -6.31 17.22
C TRP A 454 -31.68 -6.18 17.38
N ILE A 455 -31.02 -7.19 17.96
CA ILE A 455 -29.56 -7.26 18.05
C ILE A 455 -28.95 -7.29 16.65
N VAL A 456 -29.49 -8.12 15.75
CA VAL A 456 -29.04 -8.22 14.35
C VAL A 456 -29.18 -6.87 13.63
N LEU A 457 -30.32 -6.19 13.77
CA LEU A 457 -30.53 -4.86 13.19
C LEU A 457 -29.54 -3.82 13.74
N GLY A 458 -29.31 -3.80 15.05
CA GLY A 458 -28.40 -2.85 15.69
C GLY A 458 -26.95 -3.06 15.26
N VAL A 459 -26.44 -4.29 15.37
CA VAL A 459 -25.07 -4.65 14.98
C VAL A 459 -24.87 -4.46 13.47
N GLY A 460 -25.81 -4.92 12.65
CA GLY A 460 -25.74 -4.77 11.19
C GLY A 460 -25.80 -3.31 10.74
N GLY A 461 -26.56 -2.46 11.42
CA GLY A 461 -26.56 -1.01 11.20
C GLY A 461 -25.19 -0.37 11.46
N VAL A 462 -24.55 -0.72 12.58
CA VAL A 462 -23.19 -0.26 12.92
C VAL A 462 -22.18 -0.73 11.87
N LEU A 463 -22.24 -2.01 11.48
CA LEU A 463 -21.36 -2.57 10.44
C LEU A 463 -21.59 -1.91 9.08
N ALA A 464 -22.81 -1.55 8.72
CA ALA A 464 -23.12 -0.86 7.47
C ALA A 464 -22.47 0.54 7.44
N VAL A 465 -22.56 1.29 8.54
CA VAL A 465 -21.90 2.60 8.66
C VAL A 465 -20.39 2.46 8.59
N ALA A 466 -19.80 1.55 9.36
CA ALA A 466 -18.36 1.31 9.36
C ALA A 466 -17.84 0.86 7.98
N GLY A 467 -18.55 -0.07 7.32
CA GLY A 467 -18.25 -0.54 5.97
C GLY A 467 -18.35 0.58 4.93
N GLY A 468 -19.39 1.41 5.00
CA GLY A 468 -19.54 2.58 4.14
C GLY A 468 -18.42 3.60 4.32
N MET A 469 -18.05 3.92 5.57
CA MET A 469 -16.98 4.87 5.89
C MET A 469 -15.61 4.39 5.41
N THR A 470 -15.28 3.11 5.64
CA THR A 470 -14.02 2.50 5.20
C THR A 470 -13.94 2.42 3.68
N ALA A 471 -14.99 1.95 3.00
CA ALA A 471 -15.03 1.95 1.53
C ALA A 471 -14.86 3.36 0.95
N GLY A 472 -15.50 4.37 1.54
CA GLY A 472 -15.36 5.77 1.13
C GLY A 472 -13.98 6.37 1.42
N SER A 473 -13.30 5.95 2.50
CA SER A 473 -11.94 6.42 2.81
C SER A 473 -10.90 5.80 1.87
N LEU A 474 -11.00 4.50 1.56
CA LEU A 474 -10.13 3.82 0.59
C LEU A 474 -10.30 4.41 -0.81
N ALA A 475 -11.55 4.66 -1.25
CA ALA A 475 -11.80 5.25 -2.56
C ALA A 475 -11.18 6.65 -2.69
N ARG A 476 -11.26 7.48 -1.63
CA ARG A 476 -10.62 8.80 -1.60
C ARG A 476 -9.10 8.71 -1.62
N ARG A 477 -8.50 7.86 -0.78
CA ARG A 477 -7.04 7.63 -0.76
C ARG A 477 -6.52 7.21 -2.13
N ARG A 478 -7.22 6.31 -2.82
CA ARG A 478 -6.88 5.91 -4.18
C ARG A 478 -6.87 7.09 -5.15
N THR A 479 -7.92 7.92 -5.13
CA THR A 479 -7.96 9.10 -6.03
C THR A 479 -6.85 10.11 -5.75
N THR A 480 -6.46 10.29 -4.49
CA THR A 480 -5.33 11.16 -4.13
C THR A 480 -4.01 10.57 -4.61
N ALA A 481 -3.80 9.26 -4.43
CA ALA A 481 -2.60 8.59 -4.92
C ALA A 481 -2.47 8.65 -6.44
N GLU A 482 -3.57 8.41 -7.18
CA GLU A 482 -3.58 8.53 -8.64
C GLU A 482 -3.27 9.96 -9.12
N ARG A 483 -3.77 10.98 -8.40
CA ARG A 483 -3.45 12.39 -8.69
C ARG A 483 -1.98 12.70 -8.42
N LEU A 484 -1.46 12.32 -7.25
CA LEU A 484 -0.06 12.55 -6.89
C LEU A 484 0.89 11.86 -7.86
N ALA A 485 0.57 10.64 -8.31
CA ALA A 485 1.37 9.94 -9.31
C ALA A 485 1.39 10.67 -10.67
N ALA A 486 0.24 11.18 -11.12
CA ALA A 486 0.15 11.95 -12.36
C ALA A 486 0.90 13.30 -12.26
N ASP A 487 0.79 13.99 -11.13
CA ASP A 487 1.51 15.24 -10.88
C ASP A 487 3.03 15.00 -10.87
N ASN A 488 3.50 13.91 -10.25
CA ASN A 488 4.91 13.53 -10.27
C ASN A 488 5.40 13.25 -11.69
N GLU A 489 4.64 12.47 -12.46
CA GLU A 489 5.00 12.17 -13.85
C GLU A 489 5.10 13.46 -14.69
N GLN A 490 4.21 14.43 -14.46
CA GLN A 490 4.26 15.72 -15.14
C GLN A 490 5.48 16.55 -14.73
N LEU A 491 5.82 16.59 -13.43
CA LEU A 491 7.03 17.26 -12.93
C LEU A 491 8.29 16.65 -13.55
N TYR A 492 8.41 15.33 -13.58
CA TYR A 492 9.54 14.65 -14.20
C TYR A 492 9.61 14.93 -15.71
N ARG A 493 8.49 14.94 -16.42
CA ARG A 493 8.47 15.33 -17.85
C ARG A 493 8.92 16.77 -18.06
N GLN A 494 8.51 17.69 -17.17
CA GLN A 494 8.92 19.09 -17.22
C GLN A 494 10.42 19.25 -16.97
N GLN A 495 10.98 18.55 -15.98
CA GLN A 495 12.42 18.55 -15.69
C GLN A 495 13.23 18.04 -16.89
N ARG A 496 12.84 16.90 -17.50
CA ARG A 496 13.50 16.38 -18.71
C ARG A 496 13.48 17.39 -19.86
N GLY A 497 12.33 18.05 -20.07
CA GLY A 497 12.21 19.08 -21.11
C GLY A 497 13.18 20.25 -20.91
N ILE A 498 13.39 20.69 -19.66
CA ILE A 498 14.30 21.78 -19.32
C ILE A 498 15.77 21.38 -19.55
N ALA A 499 16.18 20.20 -19.07
CA ALA A 499 17.55 19.70 -19.24
C ALA A 499 17.94 19.57 -20.72
N GLY A 500 17.08 18.92 -21.52
CA GLY A 500 17.31 18.78 -22.96
C GLY A 500 17.34 20.12 -23.72
N THR A 501 16.51 21.09 -23.32
CA THR A 501 16.51 22.43 -23.93
C THR A 501 17.81 23.20 -23.60
N LEU A 502 18.27 23.13 -22.36
CA LEU A 502 19.51 23.79 -21.94
C LEU A 502 20.72 23.19 -22.65
N GLN A 503 20.80 21.86 -22.73
CA GLN A 503 21.88 21.15 -23.41
C GLN A 503 21.95 21.51 -24.91
N HIS A 504 20.80 21.53 -25.61
CA HIS A 504 20.76 21.91 -27.02
C HIS A 504 21.19 23.37 -27.26
N ALA A 505 20.86 24.28 -26.32
CA ALA A 505 21.29 25.68 -26.39
C ALA A 505 22.80 25.87 -26.13
N LEU A 506 23.44 24.92 -25.44
CA LEU A 506 24.85 24.98 -25.05
C LEU A 506 25.81 24.24 -26.00
N LEU A 507 25.31 23.52 -27.01
CA LEU A 507 26.15 22.93 -28.06
C LEU A 507 26.34 23.92 -29.23
N PRO A 508 27.54 24.04 -29.83
CA PRO A 508 27.77 24.94 -30.96
C PRO A 508 27.14 24.42 -32.25
N GLU A 509 26.72 25.35 -33.12
CA GLU A 509 26.75 25.10 -34.56
C GLU A 509 28.22 25.15 -35.00
N VAL A 510 28.68 24.06 -35.62
CA VAL A 510 30.08 23.90 -36.04
C VAL A 510 30.41 24.89 -37.16
N ALA A 511 31.35 25.80 -36.92
CA ALA A 511 31.78 26.76 -37.93
C ALA A 511 32.53 26.08 -39.09
N SER A 512 32.25 26.50 -40.33
CA SER A 512 33.06 26.10 -41.50
C SER A 512 34.44 26.75 -41.43
N VAL A 513 35.49 25.96 -41.62
CA VAL A 513 36.87 26.44 -41.72
C VAL A 513 37.34 26.25 -43.16
N ASP A 514 37.83 27.32 -43.80
CA ASP A 514 38.31 27.25 -45.18
C ASP A 514 39.47 26.24 -45.29
N GLY A 515 39.33 25.26 -46.19
CA GLY A 515 40.31 24.18 -46.41
C GLY A 515 40.22 22.99 -45.45
N ILE A 516 39.39 23.06 -44.40
CA ILE A 516 39.23 22.01 -43.39
C ILE A 516 37.75 21.61 -43.27
N GLU A 517 37.45 20.35 -43.58
CA GLU A 517 36.15 19.75 -43.29
C GLU A 517 36.03 19.51 -41.76
N VAL A 518 34.96 20.02 -41.15
CA VAL A 518 34.71 19.87 -39.70
C VAL A 518 33.48 19.01 -39.47
N ALA A 519 33.58 18.04 -38.58
CA ALA A 519 32.44 17.26 -38.10
C ALA A 519 32.56 16.99 -36.60
N ALA A 520 31.43 16.87 -35.90
CA ALA A 520 31.43 16.52 -34.49
C ALA A 520 30.30 15.53 -34.17
N ARG A 521 30.50 14.73 -33.11
CA ARG A 521 29.48 13.90 -32.48
C ARG A 521 29.52 14.13 -30.98
N TYR A 522 28.32 14.19 -30.41
CA TYR A 522 28.09 14.35 -28.98
C TYR A 522 27.05 13.32 -28.56
N VAL A 523 27.31 12.56 -27.50
CA VAL A 523 26.34 11.70 -26.83
C VAL A 523 26.36 12.05 -25.35
N ALA A 524 25.19 12.33 -24.80
CA ALA A 524 25.03 12.55 -23.36
C ALA A 524 25.17 11.22 -22.61
N GLY A 525 25.74 11.26 -21.41
CA GLY A 525 25.76 10.15 -20.47
C GLY A 525 24.34 9.68 -20.10
N VAL A 526 24.24 8.45 -19.57
CA VAL A 526 22.98 7.65 -19.56
C VAL A 526 21.85 8.16 -18.65
N ASP A 527 22.03 9.29 -17.95
CA ASP A 527 20.96 9.91 -17.17
C ASP A 527 20.28 11.03 -17.98
N GLU A 528 19.11 10.70 -18.57
CA GLU A 528 18.25 11.58 -19.40
C GLU A 528 17.79 12.88 -18.70
N LEU A 529 18.16 13.09 -17.44
CA LEU A 529 17.78 14.20 -16.57
C LEU A 529 18.92 15.20 -16.31
N GLU A 530 20.15 14.86 -16.66
CA GLU A 530 21.34 15.66 -16.33
C GLU A 530 21.97 16.29 -17.57
N VAL A 531 22.48 17.51 -17.43
CA VAL A 531 23.19 18.22 -18.51
C VAL A 531 24.67 17.91 -18.38
N GLY A 532 25.29 17.56 -19.49
CA GLY A 532 26.66 17.12 -19.52
C GLY A 532 27.73 18.21 -19.31
N GLY A 533 28.91 17.78 -18.85
CA GLY A 533 30.10 18.60 -18.65
C GLY A 533 30.93 18.81 -19.91
N ASP A 534 30.85 17.88 -20.85
CA ASP A 534 31.56 17.87 -22.12
C ASP A 534 31.16 19.00 -23.08
N TRP A 535 32.14 19.62 -23.72
CA TRP A 535 31.92 20.53 -24.84
C TRP A 535 33.00 20.48 -25.89
N TYR A 536 32.65 20.98 -27.06
CA TYR A 536 33.59 21.33 -28.11
C TYR A 536 33.21 22.67 -28.73
N ASP A 537 34.14 23.29 -29.45
CA ASP A 537 33.85 24.44 -30.31
C ASP A 537 34.92 24.58 -31.40
N VAL A 538 34.58 25.24 -32.50
CA VAL A 538 35.52 25.66 -33.55
C VAL A 538 35.26 27.12 -33.85
N ILE A 539 36.27 27.95 -33.58
CA ILE A 539 36.13 29.39 -33.49
C ILE A 539 37.04 30.02 -34.54
N PRO A 540 36.50 30.82 -35.48
CA PRO A 540 37.33 31.54 -36.42
C PRO A 540 38.14 32.61 -35.68
N GLY A 541 39.46 32.59 -35.88
CA GLY A 541 40.38 33.57 -35.36
C GLY A 541 40.73 34.64 -36.40
N PRO A 542 41.46 35.69 -36.00
CA PRO A 542 42.01 36.66 -36.93
C PRO A 542 43.00 36.02 -37.92
N SER A 543 43.17 36.64 -39.09
CA SER A 543 44.18 36.26 -40.10
C SER A 543 44.00 34.88 -40.75
N GLY A 544 42.77 34.36 -40.82
CA GLY A 544 42.46 33.09 -41.51
C GLY A 544 42.84 31.83 -40.72
N ARG A 545 43.21 32.00 -39.43
CA ARG A 545 43.41 30.89 -38.51
C ARG A 545 42.12 30.54 -37.79
N SER A 546 42.01 29.31 -37.29
CA SER A 546 40.86 28.88 -36.49
C SER A 546 41.34 28.16 -35.24
N VAL A 547 40.62 28.29 -34.13
CA VAL A 547 40.93 27.59 -32.88
C VAL A 547 39.84 26.57 -32.62
N PHE A 548 40.22 25.32 -32.40
CA PHE A 548 39.32 24.32 -31.86
C PHE A 548 39.53 24.17 -30.35
N VAL A 549 38.45 23.80 -29.66
CA VAL A 549 38.48 23.40 -28.26
C VAL A 549 37.68 22.11 -28.08
N VAL A 550 38.20 21.22 -27.25
CA VAL A 550 37.45 20.11 -26.65
C VAL A 550 37.75 20.16 -25.15
N GLY A 551 36.74 20.00 -24.32
CA GLY A 551 36.93 19.95 -22.89
C GLY A 551 35.82 19.22 -22.17
N ASP A 552 36.12 18.88 -20.93
CA ASP A 552 35.21 18.24 -20.00
C ASP A 552 35.33 18.92 -18.63
N VAL A 553 34.20 19.12 -17.95
CA VAL A 553 34.12 19.70 -16.61
C VAL A 553 33.78 18.59 -15.62
N SER A 554 34.61 18.45 -14.60
CA SER A 554 34.40 17.46 -13.54
C SER A 554 33.04 17.65 -12.85
N GLY A 555 32.31 16.54 -12.69
CA GLY A 555 30.98 16.51 -12.08
C GLY A 555 29.87 16.45 -13.12
N GLN A 556 28.62 16.52 -12.68
CA GLN A 556 27.45 16.35 -13.56
C GLN A 556 26.35 17.36 -13.24
N GLY A 557 25.41 17.53 -14.18
CA GLY A 557 24.23 18.36 -13.99
C GLY A 557 24.48 19.88 -14.14
N LEU A 558 23.60 20.68 -13.53
CA LEU A 558 23.53 22.13 -13.79
C LEU A 558 24.82 22.90 -13.43
N ALA A 559 25.53 22.49 -12.38
CA ALA A 559 26.77 23.12 -11.96
C ALA A 559 27.87 22.93 -13.02
N ALA A 560 28.06 21.69 -13.51
CA ALA A 560 29.01 21.39 -14.59
C ALA A 560 28.66 22.14 -15.87
N ALA A 561 27.37 22.15 -16.25
CA ALA A 561 26.89 22.87 -17.42
C ALA A 561 27.13 24.39 -17.37
N THR A 562 27.01 25.00 -16.18
CA THR A 562 27.24 26.45 -16.00
C THR A 562 28.73 26.78 -16.16
N THR A 563 29.61 25.98 -15.56
CA THR A 563 31.06 26.15 -15.67
C THR A 563 31.54 25.89 -17.09
N MET A 564 31.02 24.86 -17.75
CA MET A 564 31.26 24.59 -19.17
C MET A 564 30.88 25.79 -20.04
N ALA A 565 29.68 26.35 -19.85
CA ALA A 565 29.23 27.53 -20.58
C ALA A 565 30.17 28.73 -20.37
N ALA A 566 30.58 28.99 -19.12
CA ALA A 566 31.51 30.06 -18.78
C ALA A 566 32.86 29.88 -19.47
N LEU A 567 33.45 28.69 -19.41
CA LEU A 567 34.73 28.38 -20.05
C LEU A 567 34.62 28.48 -21.58
N ARG A 568 33.56 27.92 -22.18
CA ARG A 568 33.31 27.99 -23.62
C ARG A 568 33.22 29.44 -24.12
N PHE A 569 32.45 30.30 -23.46
CA PHE A 569 32.34 31.71 -23.86
C PHE A 569 33.62 32.50 -23.59
N ALA A 570 34.37 32.16 -22.56
CA ALA A 570 35.68 32.76 -22.30
C ALA A 570 36.68 32.43 -23.44
N VAL A 571 36.74 31.17 -23.88
CA VAL A 571 37.56 30.78 -25.05
C VAL A 571 37.18 31.60 -26.27
N ARG A 572 35.88 31.69 -26.58
CA ARG A 572 35.39 32.51 -27.71
C ARG A 572 35.83 33.97 -27.60
N ALA A 573 35.72 34.56 -26.42
CA ALA A 573 36.09 35.95 -26.20
C ALA A 573 37.61 36.18 -26.38
N TYR A 574 38.46 35.29 -25.84
CA TYR A 574 39.91 35.41 -25.94
C TYR A 574 40.43 35.14 -27.37
N VAL A 575 39.86 34.16 -28.07
CA VAL A 575 40.18 33.90 -29.48
C VAL A 575 39.76 35.10 -30.35
N ALA A 576 38.59 35.69 -30.11
CA ALA A 576 38.14 36.88 -30.83
C ALA A 576 39.01 38.12 -30.58
N GLN A 577 39.70 38.19 -29.42
CA GLN A 577 40.72 39.22 -29.13
C GLN A 577 42.03 38.99 -29.87
N GLY A 578 42.23 37.80 -30.46
CA GLY A 578 43.46 37.42 -31.15
C GLY A 578 44.55 36.85 -30.24
N ASP A 579 44.19 36.38 -29.05
CA ASP A 579 45.13 35.67 -28.18
C ASP A 579 45.53 34.30 -28.78
N ASP A 580 46.79 33.89 -28.59
CA ASP A 580 47.24 32.55 -28.94
C ASP A 580 46.75 31.49 -27.94
N VAL A 581 46.78 30.21 -28.34
CA VAL A 581 46.21 29.11 -27.51
C VAL A 581 46.86 28.96 -26.13
N ALA A 582 48.15 29.28 -25.99
CA ALA A 582 48.85 29.26 -24.71
C ALA A 582 48.38 30.37 -23.77
N THR A 583 48.16 31.57 -24.33
CA THR A 583 47.61 32.73 -23.61
C THR A 583 46.15 32.46 -23.22
N VAL A 584 45.34 31.92 -24.12
CA VAL A 584 43.95 31.53 -23.83
C VAL A 584 43.92 30.56 -22.66
N LEU A 585 44.70 29.47 -22.71
CA LEU A 585 44.73 28.48 -21.62
C LEU A 585 45.19 29.08 -20.29
N THR A 586 46.14 30.00 -20.33
CA THR A 586 46.62 30.72 -19.13
C THR A 586 45.51 31.59 -18.53
N LYS A 587 44.73 32.29 -19.36
CA LYS A 587 43.58 33.09 -18.90
C LYS A 587 42.48 32.19 -18.32
N LEU A 588 42.18 31.05 -18.95
CA LEU A 588 41.19 30.09 -18.44
C LEU A 588 41.53 29.56 -17.04
N ARG A 589 42.82 29.30 -16.75
CA ARG A 589 43.27 28.89 -15.41
C ARG A 589 42.92 29.89 -14.31
N GLY A 590 42.74 31.17 -14.64
CA GLY A 590 42.34 32.21 -13.69
C GLY A 590 40.83 32.31 -13.47
N LEU A 591 40.01 31.55 -14.22
CA LEU A 591 38.54 31.60 -14.14
C LEU A 591 37.94 30.51 -13.25
N LEU A 592 38.74 29.53 -12.84
CA LEU A 592 38.30 28.39 -12.04
C LEU A 592 39.37 28.07 -10.99
N ASP A 593 38.95 27.81 -9.76
CA ASP A 593 39.80 27.33 -8.66
C ASP A 593 39.17 26.12 -7.99
N VAL A 594 39.81 24.95 -8.12
CA VAL A 594 39.29 23.67 -7.58
C VAL A 594 39.07 23.71 -6.06
N SER A 595 39.82 24.54 -5.32
CA SER A 595 39.67 24.67 -3.87
C SER A 595 38.42 25.45 -3.46
N VAL A 596 37.94 26.35 -4.32
CA VAL A 596 36.78 27.23 -4.08
C VAL A 596 35.53 26.69 -4.79
N ASP A 597 35.68 26.35 -6.07
CA ASP A 597 34.58 25.98 -6.95
C ASP A 597 34.27 24.47 -6.91
N HIS A 598 35.18 23.67 -6.33
CA HIS A 598 35.09 22.20 -6.27
C HIS A 598 34.91 21.53 -7.64
N GLN A 599 35.29 22.24 -8.70
CA GLN A 599 35.27 21.79 -10.08
C GLN A 599 36.62 22.07 -10.72
N PHE A 600 37.01 21.21 -11.65
CA PHE A 600 38.12 21.41 -12.56
C PHE A 600 37.65 21.08 -13.99
N ALA A 601 38.40 21.49 -14.99
CA ALA A 601 38.10 21.15 -16.38
C ALA A 601 39.34 20.67 -17.11
N THR A 602 39.19 19.56 -17.84
CA THR A 602 40.19 19.14 -18.83
C THR A 602 39.93 19.91 -20.12
N VAL A 603 40.97 20.44 -20.75
CA VAL A 603 40.83 21.29 -21.94
C VAL A 603 41.97 21.01 -22.92
N LEU A 604 41.59 20.74 -24.16
CA LEU A 604 42.47 20.72 -25.32
C LEU A 604 42.14 21.91 -26.22
N LEU A 605 43.13 22.78 -26.46
CA LEU A 605 43.01 23.88 -27.41
C LEU A 605 43.98 23.65 -28.56
N GLY A 606 43.54 23.87 -29.78
CA GLY A 606 44.45 23.87 -30.92
C GLY A 606 44.18 24.96 -31.94
N GLU A 607 45.25 25.61 -32.39
CA GLU A 607 45.25 26.60 -33.45
C GLU A 607 45.55 25.91 -34.78
N LEU A 608 44.69 26.17 -35.76
CA LEU A 608 44.72 25.63 -37.11
C LEU A 608 45.15 26.74 -38.06
N ASP A 609 46.29 26.54 -38.72
CA ASP A 609 46.73 27.37 -39.84
C ASP A 609 46.60 26.53 -41.13
N PRO A 610 45.47 26.65 -41.85
CA PRO A 610 45.21 25.85 -43.04
C PRO A 610 46.17 26.18 -44.20
N VAL A 611 46.70 27.41 -44.26
CA VAL A 611 47.61 27.85 -45.31
C VAL A 611 49.03 27.31 -45.08
N ALA A 612 49.50 27.35 -43.83
CA ALA A 612 50.83 26.84 -43.47
C ALA A 612 50.86 25.32 -43.25
N GLY A 613 49.69 24.66 -43.20
CA GLY A 613 49.58 23.26 -42.82
C GLY A 613 50.13 23.02 -41.41
N LEU A 614 49.87 23.94 -40.48
CA LEU A 614 50.40 23.90 -39.12
C LEU A 614 49.27 23.78 -38.11
N VAL A 615 49.42 22.84 -37.17
CA VAL A 615 48.56 22.70 -36.00
C VAL A 615 49.40 22.95 -34.76
N ARG A 616 48.96 23.87 -33.90
CA ARG A 616 49.54 24.09 -32.58
C ARG A 616 48.57 23.67 -31.52
N VAL A 617 48.98 22.89 -30.54
CA VAL A 617 48.09 22.33 -29.51
C VAL A 617 48.64 22.60 -28.12
N VAL A 618 47.77 22.93 -27.19
CA VAL A 618 48.04 22.95 -25.75
C VAL A 618 47.00 22.09 -25.04
N SER A 619 47.47 21.30 -24.08
CA SER A 619 46.60 20.46 -23.25
C SER A 619 46.69 20.83 -21.78
N ALA A 620 45.54 20.89 -21.11
CA ALA A 620 45.39 20.92 -19.67
C ALA A 620 44.57 19.72 -19.21
N GLY A 621 45.23 18.70 -18.68
CA GLY A 621 44.60 17.48 -18.18
C GLY A 621 43.93 16.60 -19.25
N HIS A 622 44.10 16.93 -20.53
CA HIS A 622 43.39 16.29 -21.64
C HIS A 622 44.35 15.45 -22.51
N PHE A 623 43.85 14.41 -23.16
CA PHE A 623 44.63 13.62 -24.13
C PHE A 623 45.04 14.45 -25.35
N GLY A 624 46.23 14.17 -25.89
CA GLY A 624 46.65 14.71 -27.18
C GLY A 624 45.74 14.23 -28.32
N PRO A 625 45.53 15.03 -29.37
CA PRO A 625 44.66 14.66 -30.47
C PRO A 625 45.27 13.53 -31.30
N LEU A 626 44.42 12.75 -31.95
CA LEU A 626 44.83 11.67 -32.85
C LEU A 626 44.95 12.19 -34.29
N LEU A 627 46.12 12.07 -34.90
CA LEU A 627 46.38 12.42 -36.29
C LEU A 627 46.29 11.18 -37.18
N MET A 628 45.49 11.28 -38.24
CA MET A 628 45.27 10.23 -39.22
C MET A 628 45.83 10.69 -40.57
N THR A 629 46.93 10.07 -41.00
CA THR A 629 47.60 10.41 -42.28
C THR A 629 47.95 9.13 -43.02
N GLY A 630 47.53 9.03 -44.28
CA GLY A 630 47.90 7.90 -45.16
C GLY A 630 47.54 6.51 -44.61
N GLY A 631 46.45 6.39 -43.84
CA GLY A 631 45.99 5.14 -43.24
C GLY A 631 46.68 4.76 -41.92
N ARG A 632 47.57 5.60 -41.40
CA ARG A 632 48.11 5.49 -40.04
C ARG A 632 47.41 6.47 -39.13
N ALA A 633 47.21 6.07 -37.88
CA ALA A 633 46.67 6.91 -36.82
C ALA A 633 47.65 6.93 -35.64
N GLU A 634 48.13 8.11 -35.27
CA GLU A 634 49.13 8.35 -34.23
C GLU A 634 48.73 9.54 -33.36
N PHE A 635 48.86 9.41 -32.04
CA PHE A 635 48.57 10.51 -31.12
C PHE A 635 49.68 11.56 -31.21
N LEU A 636 49.28 12.84 -31.24
CA LEU A 636 50.23 13.93 -31.18
C LEU A 636 50.81 14.01 -29.77
N ASP A 637 52.13 13.85 -29.66
CA ASP A 637 52.84 14.02 -28.40
C ASP A 637 52.79 15.50 -27.97
N CYS A 638 52.06 15.77 -26.89
CA CYS A 638 51.93 17.10 -26.32
C CYS A 638 52.11 17.04 -24.80
N ALA A 639 52.90 17.96 -24.26
CA ALA A 639 53.06 18.06 -22.82
C ALA A 639 51.74 18.49 -22.16
N VAL A 640 51.18 17.62 -21.32
CA VAL A 640 49.91 17.85 -20.64
C VAL A 640 50.15 18.65 -19.37
N ALA A 641 49.61 19.86 -19.33
CA ALA A 641 49.62 20.67 -18.12
C ALA A 641 48.51 20.25 -17.15
N PRO A 642 48.53 20.70 -15.88
CA PRO A 642 47.41 20.44 -14.96
C PRO A 642 46.08 20.97 -15.49
N PRO A 643 44.94 20.33 -15.13
CA PRO A 643 43.60 20.79 -15.50
C PRO A 643 43.34 22.25 -15.12
N VAL A 644 42.44 22.91 -15.85
CA VAL A 644 41.91 24.22 -15.48
C VAL A 644 41.22 24.09 -14.11
N GLY A 645 41.47 25.01 -13.17
CA GLY A 645 41.10 24.84 -11.76
C GLY A 645 42.27 24.47 -10.86
N VAL A 646 43.35 23.89 -11.41
CA VAL A 646 44.54 23.49 -10.64
C VAL A 646 45.67 24.50 -10.81
N ALA A 647 46.01 25.21 -9.74
CA ALA A 647 47.08 26.20 -9.76
C ALA A 647 48.43 25.60 -10.23
N THR A 648 49.02 26.23 -11.26
CA THR A 648 50.35 25.92 -11.79
C THR A 648 51.08 27.20 -12.20
N PRO A 649 52.35 27.41 -11.79
CA PRO A 649 53.11 28.61 -12.14
C PRO A 649 53.78 28.55 -13.52
N ALA A 650 53.82 27.37 -14.15
CA ALA A 650 54.48 27.20 -15.44
C ALA A 650 53.54 27.54 -16.61
N PRO A 651 54.03 28.25 -17.65
CA PRO A 651 53.26 28.47 -18.87
C PRO A 651 52.96 27.13 -19.56
N PRO A 652 51.80 26.98 -20.22
CA PRO A 652 51.50 25.77 -20.97
C PRO A 652 52.49 25.60 -22.14
N ALA A 653 52.98 24.38 -22.32
CA ALA A 653 53.86 24.05 -23.43
C ALA A 653 53.01 23.79 -24.69
N VAL A 654 53.45 24.37 -25.82
CA VAL A 654 52.79 24.24 -27.11
C VAL A 654 53.46 23.10 -27.89
N ALA A 655 52.67 22.13 -28.32
CA ALA A 655 53.07 21.10 -29.27
C ALA A 655 52.73 21.56 -30.70
N GLU A 656 53.60 21.28 -31.66
CA GLU A 656 53.39 21.66 -33.05
C GLU A 656 53.43 20.43 -33.96
N ALA A 657 52.47 20.33 -34.87
CA ALA A 657 52.42 19.31 -35.90
C ALA A 657 52.26 19.97 -37.27
N ARG A 658 53.07 19.55 -38.25
CA ARG A 658 52.84 19.89 -39.65
C ARG A 658 51.99 18.82 -40.31
N VAL A 659 50.88 19.26 -40.90
CA VAL A 659 49.96 18.43 -41.68
C VAL A 659 50.21 18.70 -43.16
N SER A 660 50.31 17.63 -43.94
CA SER A 660 50.51 17.71 -45.39
C SER A 660 49.63 16.66 -46.07
N GLY A 661 48.91 17.07 -47.12
CA GLY A 661 47.94 16.24 -47.81
C GLY A 661 46.72 15.88 -46.94
N PRO A 662 45.93 14.85 -47.34
CA PRO A 662 44.70 14.48 -46.65
C PRO A 662 45.00 13.89 -45.26
N THR A 663 44.89 14.74 -44.24
CA THR A 663 45.09 14.39 -42.83
C THR A 663 43.81 14.69 -42.05
N THR A 664 43.44 13.82 -41.11
CA THR A 664 42.34 14.06 -40.17
C THR A 664 42.88 14.16 -38.75
N LEU A 665 42.57 15.23 -38.03
CA LEU A 665 42.78 15.37 -36.60
C LEU A 665 41.49 15.02 -35.86
N LEU A 666 41.58 14.14 -34.87
CA LEU A 666 40.48 13.80 -33.97
C LEU A 666 40.81 14.27 -32.55
N ALA A 667 39.96 15.11 -31.99
CA ALA A 667 39.97 15.50 -30.58
C ALA A 667 38.73 14.89 -29.91
N PHE A 668 38.86 14.43 -28.67
CA PHE A 668 37.82 13.64 -28.00
C PHE A 668 37.89 13.79 -26.49
N THR A 669 36.75 13.77 -25.81
CA THR A 669 36.71 13.70 -24.34
C THR A 669 36.99 12.28 -23.84
N ASP A 670 37.26 12.15 -22.55
CA ASP A 670 37.61 10.87 -21.92
C ASP A 670 36.52 9.79 -22.09
N GLY A 671 35.24 10.15 -22.16
CA GLY A 671 34.14 9.22 -22.46
C GLY A 671 34.31 8.42 -23.77
N ALA A 672 35.14 8.88 -24.71
CA ALA A 672 35.46 8.11 -25.92
C ALA A 672 36.39 6.90 -25.65
N VAL A 673 37.19 6.96 -24.57
CA VAL A 673 38.26 6.00 -24.27
C VAL A 673 38.10 5.31 -22.92
N GLU A 674 37.56 6.00 -21.92
CA GLU A 674 37.37 5.51 -20.56
C GLU A 674 36.23 4.48 -20.48
N ARG A 675 36.51 3.35 -19.85
CA ARG A 675 35.55 2.26 -19.61
C ARG A 675 35.77 1.67 -18.23
N ARG A 676 34.68 1.29 -17.56
CA ARG A 676 34.74 0.74 -16.20
C ARG A 676 35.48 -0.60 -16.19
N GLY A 677 36.59 -0.66 -15.45
CA GLY A 677 37.35 -1.90 -15.26
C GLY A 677 38.38 -2.18 -16.37
N GLU A 678 38.57 -1.24 -17.30
CA GLU A 678 39.61 -1.31 -18.33
C GLU A 678 40.72 -0.30 -18.03
N VAL A 679 41.95 -0.59 -18.48
CA VAL A 679 43.05 0.39 -18.45
C VAL A 679 42.89 1.37 -19.61
N ILE A 680 43.21 2.64 -19.36
CA ILE A 680 42.99 3.73 -20.33
C ILE A 680 43.74 3.51 -21.66
N ASP A 681 44.93 2.89 -21.61
CA ASP A 681 45.74 2.55 -22.78
C ASP A 681 44.99 1.66 -23.79
N ALA A 682 44.17 0.74 -23.29
CA ALA A 682 43.39 -0.14 -24.15
C ALA A 682 42.22 0.61 -24.81
N GLY A 683 41.66 1.61 -24.13
CA GLY A 683 40.72 2.58 -24.71
C GLY A 683 41.33 3.40 -25.84
N LEU A 684 42.50 3.98 -25.59
CA LEU A 684 43.26 4.77 -26.57
C LEU A 684 43.66 3.93 -27.79
N GLU A 685 44.16 2.71 -27.60
CA GLU A 685 44.52 1.83 -28.71
C GLU A 685 43.31 1.39 -29.54
N ARG A 686 42.16 1.19 -28.90
CA ARG A 686 40.90 0.88 -29.60
C ARG A 686 40.41 2.07 -30.43
N LEU A 687 40.48 3.29 -29.89
CA LEU A 687 40.20 4.51 -30.65
C LEU A 687 41.13 4.63 -31.87
N ARG A 688 42.45 4.46 -31.64
CA ARG A 688 43.49 4.55 -32.66
C ARG A 688 43.29 3.53 -33.80
N SER A 689 43.09 2.26 -33.45
CA SER A 689 42.90 1.17 -34.42
C SER A 689 41.58 1.31 -35.20
N THR A 690 40.50 1.71 -34.54
CA THR A 690 39.20 1.96 -35.19
C THR A 690 39.29 3.14 -36.16
N ALA A 691 39.93 4.23 -35.75
CA ALA A 691 40.15 5.39 -36.59
C ALA A 691 41.02 5.04 -37.82
N ALA A 692 42.11 4.29 -37.64
CA ALA A 692 42.96 3.84 -38.73
C ALA A 692 42.19 2.99 -39.76
N ALA A 693 41.32 2.08 -39.30
CA ALA A 693 40.49 1.25 -40.17
C ALA A 693 39.44 2.06 -40.96
N ALA A 694 38.92 3.13 -40.36
CA ALA A 694 37.91 3.99 -40.96
C ALA A 694 38.49 5.14 -41.81
N ASN A 695 39.82 5.33 -41.87
CA ASN A 695 40.46 6.52 -42.47
C ASN A 695 40.00 6.86 -43.90
N ALA A 696 39.68 5.86 -44.72
CA ALA A 696 39.23 6.08 -46.10
C ALA A 696 37.76 6.53 -46.23
N GLN A 697 37.00 6.55 -45.14
CA GLN A 697 35.58 6.90 -45.15
C GLN A 697 35.35 8.42 -45.02
N PRO A 698 34.16 8.92 -45.42
CA PRO A 698 33.75 10.30 -45.13
C PRO A 698 33.84 10.62 -43.64
N LEU A 699 34.26 11.84 -43.29
CA LEU A 699 34.53 12.22 -41.90
C LEU A 699 33.34 11.96 -40.96
N PRO A 700 32.08 12.28 -41.33
CA PRO A 700 30.94 11.95 -40.47
C PRO A 700 30.81 10.46 -40.18
N THR A 701 31.08 9.61 -41.17
CA THR A 701 31.00 8.15 -41.03
C THR A 701 32.13 7.61 -40.15
N VAL A 702 33.32 8.21 -40.20
CA VAL A 702 34.41 7.91 -39.27
C VAL A 702 33.96 8.17 -37.84
N LEU A 703 33.39 9.35 -37.58
CA LEU A 703 32.91 9.68 -36.24
C LEU A 703 31.80 8.74 -35.77
N ASP A 704 30.85 8.38 -36.64
CA ASP A 704 29.78 7.44 -36.31
C ASP A 704 30.32 6.06 -35.90
N HIS A 705 31.37 5.56 -36.58
CA HIS A 705 32.02 4.29 -36.19
C HIS A 705 32.71 4.39 -34.83
N LEU A 706 33.37 5.52 -34.54
CA LEU A 706 34.01 5.75 -33.25
C LEU A 706 32.95 5.85 -32.13
N MET A 707 31.81 6.47 -32.39
CA MET A 707 30.68 6.53 -31.45
C MET A 707 29.98 5.17 -31.23
N GLN A 708 30.22 4.18 -32.08
CA GLN A 708 29.64 2.83 -31.99
C GLN A 708 30.62 1.79 -31.43
N MET A 709 31.81 2.21 -30.99
CA MET A 709 32.77 1.30 -30.36
C MET A 709 32.10 0.54 -29.20
N PRO A 710 32.16 -0.82 -29.17
CA PRO A 710 31.46 -1.63 -28.19
C PRO A 710 31.76 -1.19 -26.76
N ASP A 711 30.72 -1.07 -25.95
CA ASP A 711 30.83 -0.79 -24.53
C ASP A 711 30.84 -2.12 -23.75
N VAL A 712 31.65 -2.19 -22.69
CA VAL A 712 31.71 -3.37 -21.81
C VAL A 712 31.01 -2.97 -20.52
N ASP A 713 29.76 -3.41 -20.35
CA ASP A 713 28.97 -3.34 -19.11
C ASP A 713 29.21 -2.10 -18.22
N GLY A 714 28.63 -0.95 -18.60
CA GLY A 714 28.65 0.27 -17.80
C GLY A 714 27.95 1.40 -18.53
N GLY A 715 27.32 2.32 -17.82
CA GLY A 715 26.73 3.49 -18.47
C GLY A 715 27.81 4.38 -19.08
N ARG A 716 27.57 4.89 -20.30
CA ARG A 716 28.39 5.91 -20.97
C ARG A 716 28.43 7.19 -20.14
N ASP A 717 29.63 7.74 -20.00
CA ASP A 717 29.83 9.15 -19.67
C ASP A 717 29.44 10.02 -20.87
N ASP A 718 29.40 11.34 -20.70
CA ASP A 718 29.33 12.23 -21.84
C ASP A 718 30.49 11.94 -22.80
N THR A 719 30.23 12.02 -24.10
CA THR A 719 31.26 11.74 -25.10
C THR A 719 31.17 12.72 -26.25
N VAL A 720 32.27 13.41 -26.47
CA VAL A 720 32.52 14.28 -27.61
C VAL A 720 33.62 13.69 -28.47
N ILE A 721 33.39 13.70 -29.80
CA ILE A 721 34.44 13.49 -30.78
C ILE A 721 34.33 14.58 -31.85
N LEU A 722 35.38 15.40 -31.96
CA LEU A 722 35.55 16.45 -32.96
C LEU A 722 36.57 15.99 -34.01
N GLY A 723 36.18 16.01 -35.28
CA GLY A 723 37.03 15.71 -36.42
C GLY A 723 37.30 16.93 -37.29
N LEU A 724 38.55 17.10 -37.68
CA LEU A 724 39.05 18.16 -38.56
C LEU A 724 39.87 17.55 -39.69
N ARG A 725 39.42 17.65 -40.93
CA ARG A 725 40.07 17.01 -42.08
C ARG A 725 40.54 18.03 -43.11
N TRP A 726 41.85 18.06 -43.35
CA TRP A 726 42.44 18.84 -44.44
C TRP A 726 42.11 18.16 -45.78
N THR A 727 41.57 18.96 -46.71
CA THR A 727 41.05 18.44 -47.99
C THR A 727 42.06 18.50 -49.14
N SER A 728 43.18 19.22 -48.97
CA SER A 728 44.22 19.44 -49.98
C SER A 728 45.62 19.40 -49.41
#